data_AF-A0A9W9IGZ2-F1
#
_entry.id   AF-A0A9W9IGZ2-F1
#
_cell.length_a   1.000
_cell.length_b   1.000
_cell.length_c   1.000
_cell.angle_alpha   90.00
_cell.angle_beta   90.00
_cell.angle_gamma   90.00
#
_symmetry.space_group_name_H-M   'P 1'
#
loop_
_entity.id
_entity.type
_entity.pdbx_description
1 polymer ?
#
loop_
_entity_poly.entity_id
_entity_poly.type
_entity_poly.pdbx_seq_one_letter_code
_entity_poly.pdbx_strand_id
1 'polypeptide(L)'
;MGKSPTPDGEPGVDPAPPPYFPYVDPQLTAESGDAYTNGRIDVHLDSKLAKSLAQIADQQQEGLSYAPDYIAAQAAQPVACDVKLNIVIQIVGSRGDVQPFIALGNALQSHGHRVRIATHDVFEDFVKESFLEFFPIGGDPAQLMAYMVKNPGLIPQIKTLRDGEIKKKQVMVAEMLRGCWRSCIEDDPLTQEPFVADAIIANPPSFAHIHCAQALGVPVHLMFTMPWSSTKAFPHPLANLHSESMTNPGTANWVSYGIVEWLTWQGLGDVINRFRSSIDLAPVPRTEGPCLAEALEIPMTYCWSPALVPRPQDWPAHIDVCGFFFSDPPEYTPSPDLAEFLQSGPPPVYIGFGSIVAEDPQQLIDTVLTAVSRAGVRAIVSKGWSELAGPADANVFYIGDCPHGWLFRHVSAVVHHGGAGTTACGLLNGRPTAIVPFFGDQPFWGDMVATAGAGPNPIPHASLNPQNLADAIQFCLTPEAEIAAQKIATKMKAESGVTAAVNSFYRNLPLDRMRCSVIPGQPAAWVYTHGKRSLIVSKAAMNILIEYKRIDAKDTKCYAINPIIIENRRWDPLTGVLAAATSTGSNMLQSTGEMFYNPYKEFKRSRTGRLSEGGSSSSQAFMNSPRSDQSQSPFETAGNMAGATLQGFGKFSATYLRGVIVDIPHAAAEGFRRAPQLYGEKPKDYGHVHDWKSGAIVGGKNFVGGMTSGVAGMFTHPLKGLMEEGSAGAVKGLARGAMGMATKMPSAGIGLMAYPFHGISKSIEAAFRTKTPKAIVSARLREGYALTEMMQLSQAERDEVVQVFDVLLSSMST
;
A
#
# COMPACT_ATOMS: atom_id res chain seq x y z
N MET A 1 31.78 -33.35 -58.10
CA MET A 1 30.62 -33.17 -58.99
C MET A 1 29.91 -31.91 -58.55
N GLY A 2 29.87 -30.91 -59.43
CA GLY A 2 29.44 -29.57 -59.09
C GLY A 2 27.94 -29.38 -59.06
N LYS A 3 27.52 -28.34 -58.33
CA LYS A 3 26.46 -27.41 -58.73
C LYS A 3 26.83 -26.01 -58.22
N SER A 4 26.64 -25.05 -59.11
CA SER A 4 26.97 -23.63 -59.08
C SER A 4 26.08 -22.79 -58.14
N PRO A 5 26.47 -21.53 -57.83
CA PRO A 5 25.89 -20.70 -56.78
C PRO A 5 24.71 -19.85 -57.27
N THR A 6 23.80 -19.50 -56.36
CA THR A 6 22.79 -18.45 -56.55
C THR A 6 23.13 -17.24 -55.67
N PRO A 7 23.10 -16.00 -56.22
CA PRO A 7 23.37 -14.78 -55.48
C PRO A 7 22.09 -14.12 -54.94
N ASP A 8 22.31 -13.07 -54.14
CA ASP A 8 21.38 -12.03 -53.68
C ASP A 8 20.56 -12.33 -52.42
N GLY A 9 21.21 -12.03 -51.29
CA GLY A 9 20.55 -11.81 -50.01
C GLY A 9 19.87 -10.45 -49.97
N GLU A 10 18.56 -10.46 -49.75
CA GLU A 10 17.87 -9.35 -49.10
C GLU A 10 18.46 -9.16 -47.69
N PRO A 11 18.63 -7.92 -47.20
CA PRO A 11 19.00 -7.70 -45.81
C PRO A 11 17.87 -8.21 -44.92
N GLY A 12 18.12 -9.35 -44.30
CA GLY A 12 17.23 -9.94 -43.31
C GLY A 12 16.83 -8.88 -42.28
N VAL A 13 15.53 -8.66 -42.16
CA VAL A 13 14.93 -7.97 -41.02
C VAL A 13 15.32 -8.78 -39.79
N ASP A 14 16.31 -8.29 -39.05
CA ASP A 14 16.72 -8.89 -37.78
C ASP A 14 15.50 -8.95 -36.86
N PRO A 15 15.17 -10.11 -36.29
CA PRO A 15 14.01 -10.25 -35.42
C PRO A 15 14.20 -9.31 -34.22
N ALA A 16 13.21 -8.45 -33.99
CA ALA A 16 13.14 -7.68 -32.76
C ALA A 16 13.38 -8.65 -31.57
N PRO A 17 14.27 -8.31 -30.62
CA PRO A 17 14.51 -9.16 -29.48
C PRO A 17 13.17 -9.45 -28.79
N PRO A 18 12.93 -10.68 -28.31
CA PRO A 18 11.65 -11.04 -27.72
C PRO A 18 11.33 -10.04 -26.62
N PRO A 19 10.07 -9.57 -26.51
CA PRO A 19 9.65 -8.78 -25.37
C PRO A 19 10.08 -9.53 -24.11
N TYR A 20 10.76 -8.85 -23.19
CA TYR A 20 11.01 -9.44 -21.88
C TYR A 20 9.65 -9.55 -21.19
N PHE A 21 9.05 -10.74 -21.27
CA PHE A 21 7.79 -11.03 -20.62
C PHE A 21 8.08 -11.22 -19.12
N PRO A 22 7.33 -10.57 -18.21
CA PRO A 22 7.26 -11.07 -16.85
C PRO A 22 6.83 -12.55 -16.96
N TYR A 23 7.62 -13.45 -16.39
CA TYR A 23 7.17 -14.84 -16.24
C TYR A 23 6.07 -14.83 -15.18
N VAL A 24 4.85 -14.60 -15.66
CA VAL A 24 3.62 -15.03 -15.01
C VAL A 24 3.61 -16.54 -15.21
N ASP A 25 3.62 -17.33 -14.13
CA ASP A 25 3.36 -18.76 -14.28
C ASP A 25 1.93 -18.90 -14.82
N PRO A 26 1.75 -19.25 -16.11
CA PRO A 26 0.43 -19.20 -16.73
C PRO A 26 -0.45 -20.31 -16.16
N GLN A 27 0.14 -21.40 -15.66
CA GLN A 27 -0.58 -22.52 -15.07
C GLN A 27 -1.08 -22.15 -13.67
N LEU A 28 -0.23 -21.59 -12.81
CA LEU A 28 -0.64 -21.17 -11.46
C LEU A 28 -1.62 -19.99 -11.47
N THR A 29 -1.49 -19.10 -12.44
CA THR A 29 -2.39 -17.95 -12.60
C THR A 29 -3.76 -18.39 -13.15
N ALA A 30 -3.78 -19.28 -14.14
CA ALA A 30 -5.02 -19.88 -14.66
C ALA A 30 -5.69 -20.82 -13.64
N GLU A 31 -4.93 -21.47 -12.76
CA GLU A 31 -5.47 -22.33 -11.70
C GLU A 31 -6.06 -21.54 -10.51
N SER A 32 -5.67 -20.28 -10.29
CA SER A 32 -6.03 -19.52 -9.07
C SER A 32 -7.17 -18.52 -9.23
N GLY A 33 -7.48 -18.07 -10.45
CA GLY A 33 -8.64 -17.22 -10.73
C GLY A 33 -8.73 -16.68 -12.16
N ASP A 34 -9.96 -16.53 -12.66
CA ASP A 34 -10.30 -15.79 -13.88
C ASP A 34 -10.95 -14.44 -13.53
N ALA A 35 -10.92 -13.47 -14.46
CA ALA A 35 -11.56 -12.17 -14.27
C ALA A 35 -12.81 -12.01 -15.14
N TYR A 36 -13.96 -11.70 -14.52
CA TYR A 36 -15.22 -11.39 -15.20
C TYR A 36 -15.35 -9.92 -15.61
N THR A 37 -16.46 -9.57 -16.25
CA THR A 37 -16.83 -8.23 -16.73
C THR A 37 -17.15 -7.19 -15.62
N ASN A 38 -17.04 -7.53 -14.33
CA ASN A 38 -17.56 -6.72 -13.20
C ASN A 38 -16.52 -6.20 -12.18
N GLY A 39 -15.22 -6.23 -12.46
CA GLY A 39 -14.17 -5.59 -11.68
C GLY A 39 -13.54 -6.50 -10.62
N ARG A 40 -13.99 -7.75 -10.49
CA ARG A 40 -13.65 -8.69 -9.42
C ARG A 40 -12.95 -9.94 -9.95
N ILE A 41 -12.10 -10.53 -9.11
CA ILE A 41 -11.36 -11.77 -9.37
C ILE A 41 -12.19 -12.96 -8.91
N ASP A 42 -12.42 -13.94 -9.79
CA ASP A 42 -12.98 -15.23 -9.37
C ASP A 42 -11.91 -16.01 -8.61
N VAL A 43 -12.23 -16.40 -7.38
CA VAL A 43 -11.32 -17.18 -6.56
C VAL A 43 -11.69 -18.66 -6.67
N HIS A 44 -10.82 -19.44 -7.32
CA HIS A 44 -10.94 -20.90 -7.38
C HIS A 44 -10.42 -21.51 -6.07
N LEU A 45 -11.36 -21.72 -5.13
CA LEU A 45 -11.06 -22.23 -3.79
C LEU A 45 -10.54 -23.69 -3.78
N ASP A 46 -10.69 -24.42 -4.89
CA ASP A 46 -10.16 -25.76 -5.10
C ASP A 46 -8.71 -25.78 -5.62
N SER A 47 -8.15 -24.61 -5.96
CA SER A 47 -6.76 -24.47 -6.42
C SER A 47 -5.75 -24.92 -5.35
N LYS A 48 -4.55 -25.33 -5.78
CA LYS A 48 -3.46 -25.70 -4.86
C LYS A 48 -3.04 -24.54 -3.96
N LEU A 49 -3.05 -23.32 -4.49
CA LEU A 49 -2.78 -22.09 -3.74
C LEU A 49 -3.83 -21.87 -2.65
N ALA A 50 -5.12 -21.93 -2.99
CA ALA A 50 -6.22 -21.77 -2.03
C ALA A 50 -6.16 -22.81 -0.90
N LYS A 51 -5.92 -24.09 -1.25
CA LYS A 51 -5.77 -25.17 -0.26
C LYS A 51 -4.58 -24.96 0.68
N SER A 52 -3.47 -24.44 0.16
CA SER A 52 -2.27 -24.15 0.96
C SER A 52 -2.49 -22.95 1.90
N LEU A 53 -3.14 -21.89 1.39
CA LEU A 53 -3.52 -20.73 2.21
C LEU A 53 -4.53 -21.10 3.28
N ALA A 54 -5.51 -21.96 2.98
CA ALA A 54 -6.49 -22.44 3.95
C ALA A 54 -5.82 -23.18 5.12
N GLN A 55 -4.81 -24.02 4.84
CA GLN A 55 -4.05 -24.70 5.90
C GLN A 55 -3.27 -23.72 6.79
N ILE A 56 -2.72 -22.64 6.22
CA ILE A 56 -2.03 -21.59 6.99
C ILE A 56 -3.04 -20.82 7.86
N ALA A 57 -4.22 -20.49 7.30
CA ALA A 57 -5.30 -19.79 7.99
C ALA A 57 -5.74 -20.52 9.26
N ASP A 58 -5.89 -21.85 9.18
CA ASP A 58 -6.32 -22.68 10.30
C ASP A 58 -5.21 -22.80 11.36
N GLN A 59 -3.92 -22.75 10.98
CA GLN A 59 -2.78 -22.80 11.91
C GLN A 59 -2.50 -21.48 12.64
N GLN A 60 -2.68 -20.33 11.99
CA GLN A 60 -2.45 -19.01 12.61
C GLN A 60 -3.48 -18.68 13.71
N GLN A 61 -4.56 -19.46 13.81
CA GLN A 61 -5.68 -19.24 14.71
C GLN A 61 -5.45 -19.69 16.16
N GLU A 62 -4.52 -20.61 16.44
CA GLU A 62 -4.32 -21.18 17.79
C GLU A 62 -3.57 -20.26 18.78
N GLY A 63 -3.39 -18.98 18.46
CA GLY A 63 -2.63 -18.06 19.31
C GLY A 63 -3.05 -16.59 19.31
N LEU A 64 -4.16 -16.24 18.67
CA LEU A 64 -4.65 -14.86 18.65
C LEU A 64 -5.37 -14.56 19.97
N SER A 65 -4.80 -13.63 20.76
CA SER A 65 -5.52 -13.01 21.86
C SER A 65 -6.59 -12.09 21.27
N TYR A 66 -7.85 -12.41 21.46
CA TYR A 66 -8.96 -11.55 21.08
C TYR A 66 -8.77 -10.16 21.68
N ALA A 67 -8.89 -9.11 20.86
CA ALA A 67 -8.95 -7.74 21.36
C ALA A 67 -10.28 -7.55 22.13
N PRO A 68 -10.29 -6.76 23.21
CA PRO A 68 -11.53 -6.45 23.94
C PRO A 68 -12.56 -5.79 23.01
N ASP A 69 -13.85 -5.91 23.37
CA ASP A 69 -14.96 -5.37 22.58
C ASP A 69 -14.71 -3.92 22.16
N TYR A 70 -15.03 -3.60 20.90
CA TYR A 70 -14.81 -2.29 20.27
C TYR A 70 -15.35 -1.09 21.09
N ILE A 71 -16.41 -1.31 21.88
CA ILE A 71 -16.98 -0.32 22.81
C ILE A 71 -15.93 0.13 23.85
N ALA A 72 -15.07 -0.78 24.32
CA ALA A 72 -13.98 -0.45 25.24
C ALA A 72 -12.86 0.37 24.57
N ALA A 73 -12.64 0.22 23.26
CA ALA A 73 -11.63 0.97 22.51
C ALA A 73 -12.06 2.42 22.22
N GLN A 74 -13.36 2.68 22.02
CA GLN A 74 -13.92 4.04 21.99
C GLN A 74 -13.94 4.71 23.39
N ALA A 75 -14.04 3.91 24.45
CA ALA A 75 -13.98 4.39 25.84
C ALA A 75 -12.55 4.67 26.34
N ALA A 76 -11.51 4.35 25.54
CA ALA A 76 -10.14 4.70 25.86
C ALA A 76 -9.97 6.22 25.87
N GLN A 77 -9.27 6.76 26.89
CA GLN A 77 -9.04 8.20 26.97
C GLN A 77 -8.34 8.72 25.70
N PRO A 78 -8.67 9.95 25.25
CA PRO A 78 -8.00 10.54 24.10
C PRO A 78 -6.48 10.54 24.33
N VAL A 79 -5.74 9.90 23.42
CA VAL A 79 -4.27 9.95 23.45
C VAL A 79 -3.85 11.31 22.93
N ALA A 80 -3.44 12.22 23.81
CA ALA A 80 -2.95 13.53 23.38
C ALA A 80 -1.59 13.37 22.67
N CYS A 81 -1.49 13.91 21.46
CA CYS A 81 -0.21 14.07 20.76
C CYS A 81 0.33 15.48 21.04
N ASP A 82 1.37 15.56 21.88
CA ASP A 82 2.06 16.80 22.25
C ASP A 82 3.15 17.21 21.25
N VAL A 83 3.48 16.34 20.30
CA VAL A 83 4.50 16.58 19.27
C VAL A 83 3.86 17.12 18.00
N LYS A 84 4.35 18.26 17.49
CA LYS A 84 3.88 18.84 16.23
C LYS A 84 4.58 18.21 15.03
N LEU A 85 3.87 17.31 14.36
CA LEU A 85 4.35 16.53 13.21
C LEU A 85 4.06 17.19 11.85
N ASN A 86 4.94 16.93 10.89
CA ASN A 86 4.65 17.06 9.46
C ASN A 86 4.10 15.72 8.95
N ILE A 87 2.83 15.70 8.55
CA ILE A 87 2.10 14.50 8.14
C ILE A 87 1.80 14.58 6.65
N VAL A 88 2.27 13.58 5.89
CA VAL A 88 1.86 13.40 4.50
C VAL A 88 0.76 12.35 4.42
N ILE A 89 -0.33 12.67 3.72
CA ILE A 89 -1.45 11.77 3.46
C ILE A 89 -1.45 11.40 1.98
N GLN A 90 -1.11 10.15 1.65
CA GLN A 90 -0.98 9.65 0.28
C GLN A 90 -2.26 8.94 -0.16
N ILE A 91 -2.94 9.46 -1.17
CA ILE A 91 -4.24 8.93 -1.63
C ILE A 91 -4.21 8.74 -3.13
N VAL A 92 -4.45 7.50 -3.57
CA VAL A 92 -4.72 7.15 -4.97
C VAL A 92 -6.17 6.72 -5.08
N GLY A 93 -6.94 7.34 -5.97
CA GLY A 93 -8.36 7.02 -6.14
C GLY A 93 -9.20 8.16 -6.68
N SER A 94 -10.51 8.00 -6.60
CA SER A 94 -11.50 8.97 -7.04
C SER A 94 -11.73 10.07 -5.99
N ARG A 95 -12.65 11.01 -6.27
CA ARG A 95 -13.10 11.99 -5.28
C ARG A 95 -13.63 11.34 -3.99
N GLY A 96 -14.26 10.17 -4.10
CA GLY A 96 -14.76 9.41 -2.96
C GLY A 96 -13.65 8.89 -2.05
N ASP A 97 -12.44 8.72 -2.57
CA ASP A 97 -11.26 8.36 -1.80
C ASP A 97 -10.59 9.59 -1.18
N VAL A 98 -10.54 10.73 -1.89
CA VAL A 98 -9.85 11.95 -1.41
C VAL A 98 -10.64 12.70 -0.35
N GLN A 99 -11.96 12.85 -0.53
CA GLN A 99 -12.81 13.67 0.33
C GLN A 99 -12.77 13.27 1.82
N PRO A 100 -12.80 11.98 2.21
CA PRO A 100 -12.64 11.58 3.61
C PRO A 100 -11.34 12.11 4.24
N PHE A 101 -10.23 12.09 3.50
CA PHE A 101 -8.94 12.51 4.02
C PHE A 101 -8.76 14.01 4.11
N ILE A 102 -9.56 14.81 3.39
CA ILE A 102 -9.64 16.25 3.62
C ILE A 102 -10.20 16.51 5.03
N ALA A 103 -11.29 15.83 5.41
CA ALA A 103 -11.86 15.95 6.76
C ALA A 103 -10.85 15.51 7.84
N LEU A 104 -10.12 14.41 7.61
CA LEU A 104 -9.05 13.95 8.50
C LEU A 104 -7.90 14.98 8.58
N GLY A 105 -7.47 15.52 7.44
CA GLY A 105 -6.39 16.49 7.36
C GLY A 105 -6.72 17.76 8.14
N ASN A 106 -7.94 18.27 8.02
CA ASN A 106 -8.42 19.44 8.77
C ASN A 106 -8.44 19.19 10.28
N ALA A 107 -8.85 17.99 10.71
CA ALA A 107 -8.81 17.61 12.13
C ALA A 107 -7.37 17.49 12.66
N LEU A 108 -6.44 16.94 11.87
CA LEU A 108 -5.02 16.90 12.24
C LEU A 108 -4.41 18.31 12.29
N GLN A 109 -4.78 19.20 11.36
CA GLN A 109 -4.37 20.61 11.40
C GLN A 109 -4.89 21.34 12.65
N SER A 110 -6.13 21.09 13.07
CA SER A 110 -6.68 21.72 14.29
C SER A 110 -5.96 21.26 15.57
N HIS A 111 -5.31 20.09 15.52
CA HIS A 111 -4.40 19.60 16.56
C HIS A 111 -2.97 20.19 16.45
N GLY A 112 -2.73 21.07 15.47
CA GLY A 112 -1.46 21.79 15.25
C GLY A 112 -0.46 21.05 14.38
N HIS A 113 -0.86 20.00 13.66
CA HIS A 113 0.00 19.34 12.68
C HIS A 113 0.06 20.13 11.37
N ARG A 114 1.19 20.03 10.67
CA ARG A 114 1.29 20.46 9.27
C ARG A 114 0.91 19.29 8.39
N VAL A 115 -0.13 19.46 7.57
CA VAL A 115 -0.72 18.36 6.79
C VAL A 115 -0.60 18.65 5.30
N ARG A 116 -0.05 17.66 4.58
CA ARG A 116 0.08 17.65 3.13
C ARG A 116 -0.69 16.48 2.53
N ILE A 117 -1.61 16.78 1.62
CA ILE A 117 -2.32 15.79 0.82
C ILE A 117 -1.57 15.55 -0.48
N ALA A 118 -1.14 14.30 -0.69
CA ALA A 118 -0.47 13.85 -1.90
C ALA A 118 -1.44 12.98 -2.72
N THR A 119 -1.96 13.53 -3.82
CA THR A 119 -2.94 12.84 -4.68
C THR A 119 -2.86 13.33 -6.13
N HIS A 120 -3.79 12.89 -6.97
CA HIS A 120 -3.85 13.22 -8.39
C HIS A 120 -4.02 14.72 -8.63
N ASP A 121 -3.40 15.22 -9.69
CA ASP A 121 -3.36 16.63 -10.10
C ASP A 121 -4.75 17.25 -10.25
N VAL A 122 -5.74 16.46 -10.68
CA VAL A 122 -7.14 16.91 -10.84
C VAL A 122 -7.83 17.34 -9.53
N PHE A 123 -7.26 17.00 -8.37
CA PHE A 123 -7.83 17.35 -7.06
C PHE A 123 -7.08 18.52 -6.38
N GLU A 124 -6.16 19.18 -7.08
CA GLU A 124 -5.38 20.29 -6.54
C GLU A 124 -6.26 21.39 -5.93
N ASP A 125 -7.22 21.91 -6.70
CA ASP A 125 -8.11 22.98 -6.24
C ASP A 125 -8.96 22.51 -5.05
N PHE A 126 -9.49 21.28 -5.11
CA PHE A 126 -10.32 20.73 -4.04
C PHE A 126 -9.57 20.63 -2.70
N VAL A 127 -8.29 20.27 -2.73
CA VAL A 127 -7.43 20.22 -1.53
C VAL A 127 -7.11 21.64 -1.04
N LYS A 128 -6.72 22.54 -1.94
CA LYS A 128 -6.32 23.91 -1.59
C LYS A 128 -7.47 24.76 -1.05
N GLU A 129 -8.67 24.63 -1.62
CA GLU A 129 -9.89 25.26 -1.13
C GLU A 129 -10.25 24.81 0.29
N SER A 130 -9.74 23.65 0.71
CA SER A 130 -9.88 23.13 2.07
C SER A 130 -8.74 23.57 3.01
N PHE A 131 -7.85 24.48 2.58
CA PHE A 131 -6.72 25.01 3.34
C PHE A 131 -5.65 23.98 3.72
N LEU A 132 -5.53 22.90 2.95
CA LEU A 132 -4.49 21.88 3.10
C LEU A 132 -3.38 22.07 2.06
N GLU A 133 -2.14 21.67 2.38
CA GLU A 133 -1.07 21.63 1.39
C GLU A 133 -1.34 20.52 0.36
N PHE A 134 -1.07 20.81 -0.91
CA PHE A 134 -1.24 19.87 -2.01
C PHE A 134 0.11 19.47 -2.61
N PHE A 135 0.28 18.18 -2.89
CA PHE A 135 1.42 17.67 -3.65
C PHE A 135 0.97 16.74 -4.78
N PRO A 136 1.33 17.02 -6.05
CA PRO A 136 0.92 16.18 -7.17
C PRO A 136 1.72 14.89 -7.21
N ILE A 137 1.03 13.75 -7.27
CA ILE A 137 1.68 12.43 -7.47
C ILE A 137 1.58 11.93 -8.91
N GLY A 138 0.87 12.63 -9.79
CA GLY A 138 0.59 12.19 -11.14
C GLY A 138 -0.52 11.13 -11.21
N GLY A 139 -0.69 10.56 -12.40
CA GLY A 139 -1.78 9.64 -12.71
C GLY A 139 -3.14 10.33 -12.83
N ASP A 140 -4.05 9.69 -13.57
CA ASP A 140 -5.39 10.21 -13.82
C ASP A 140 -6.43 9.21 -13.29
N PRO A 141 -7.26 9.58 -12.30
CA PRO A 141 -8.25 8.68 -11.72
C PRO A 141 -9.32 8.28 -12.74
N ALA A 142 -9.65 9.12 -13.72
CA ALA A 142 -10.59 8.77 -14.78
C ALA A 142 -10.00 7.68 -15.69
N GLN A 143 -8.71 7.75 -16.01
CA GLN A 143 -8.03 6.70 -16.79
C GLN A 143 -7.91 5.39 -16.00
N LEU A 144 -7.65 5.46 -14.69
CA LEU A 144 -7.65 4.31 -13.79
C LEU A 144 -9.04 3.65 -13.72
N MET A 145 -10.10 4.43 -13.51
CA MET A 145 -11.48 3.94 -13.45
C MET A 145 -11.97 3.41 -14.80
N ALA A 146 -11.75 4.14 -15.90
CA ALA A 146 -12.13 3.70 -17.23
C ALA A 146 -11.43 2.38 -17.62
N TYR A 147 -10.20 2.17 -17.15
CA TYR A 147 -9.54 0.88 -17.31
C TYR A 147 -10.19 -0.20 -16.46
N MET A 148 -10.48 0.04 -15.18
CA MET A 148 -11.15 -0.96 -14.33
C MET A 148 -12.53 -1.34 -14.86
N VAL A 149 -13.24 -0.41 -15.50
CA VAL A 149 -14.52 -0.67 -16.18
C VAL A 149 -14.32 -1.48 -17.47
N LYS A 150 -13.32 -1.16 -18.29
CA LYS A 150 -13.04 -1.85 -19.58
C LYS A 150 -12.33 -3.19 -19.43
N ASN A 151 -11.52 -3.32 -18.38
CA ASN A 151 -10.73 -4.50 -18.03
C ASN A 151 -11.00 -4.82 -16.56
N PRO A 152 -12.19 -5.34 -16.29
CA PRO A 152 -12.68 -5.68 -14.96
C PRO A 152 -11.89 -6.78 -14.21
N GLY A 153 -10.74 -7.19 -14.74
CA GLY A 153 -9.78 -8.03 -14.03
C GLY A 153 -8.57 -7.25 -13.53
N LEU A 154 -8.15 -7.54 -12.29
CA LEU A 154 -6.83 -7.14 -11.79
C LEU A 154 -5.68 -7.81 -12.60
N ILE A 155 -5.96 -8.93 -13.26
CA ILE A 155 -5.04 -9.63 -14.17
C ILE A 155 -5.36 -9.21 -15.61
N PRO A 156 -4.38 -8.69 -16.38
CA PRO A 156 -4.59 -8.42 -17.79
C PRO A 156 -4.91 -9.72 -18.54
N GLN A 157 -6.05 -9.78 -19.22
CA GLN A 157 -6.34 -10.89 -20.14
C GLN A 157 -5.26 -10.94 -21.22
N ILE A 158 -4.84 -12.13 -21.68
CA ILE A 158 -3.77 -12.28 -22.69
C ILE A 158 -4.02 -11.44 -23.96
N LYS A 159 -5.28 -11.10 -24.29
CA LYS A 159 -5.64 -10.18 -25.37
C LYS A 159 -5.14 -8.74 -25.16
N THR A 160 -5.15 -8.21 -23.92
CA THR A 160 -4.66 -6.85 -23.58
C THR A 160 -3.14 -6.69 -23.69
N LEU A 161 -2.39 -7.80 -23.79
CA LEU A 161 -0.95 -7.77 -24.05
C LEU A 161 -0.61 -7.21 -25.45
N ARG A 162 -1.52 -7.31 -26.41
CA ARG A 162 -1.28 -6.85 -27.80
C ARG A 162 -1.31 -5.32 -27.97
N ASP A 163 -1.98 -4.59 -27.08
CA ASP A 163 -2.28 -3.16 -27.30
C ASP A 163 -1.35 -2.19 -26.53
N GLY A 164 -0.32 -2.70 -25.85
CA GLY A 164 0.68 -1.87 -25.16
C GLY A 164 0.17 -1.11 -23.92
N GLU A 165 -1.10 -1.27 -23.56
CA GLU A 165 -1.73 -0.60 -22.42
C GLU A 165 -1.09 -0.95 -21.07
N ILE A 166 -0.59 -2.19 -20.90
CA ILE A 166 0.08 -2.62 -19.67
C ILE A 166 1.33 -1.78 -19.41
N LYS A 167 2.11 -1.49 -20.45
CA LYS A 167 3.33 -0.68 -20.33
C LYS A 167 3.01 0.77 -19.95
N LYS A 168 1.96 1.36 -20.53
CA LYS A 168 1.49 2.70 -20.14
C LYS A 168 1.09 2.75 -18.67
N LYS A 169 0.39 1.72 -18.17
CA LYS A 169 0.00 1.64 -16.75
C LYS A 169 1.17 1.45 -15.82
N GLN A 170 2.13 0.60 -16.16
CA GLN A 170 3.35 0.46 -15.36
C GLN A 170 4.13 1.77 -15.28
N VAL A 171 4.11 2.59 -16.34
CA VAL A 171 4.69 3.94 -16.31
C VAL A 171 3.92 4.85 -15.37
N MET A 172 2.59 4.87 -15.45
CA MET A 172 1.74 5.67 -14.57
C MET A 172 1.87 5.27 -13.10
N VAL A 173 1.85 3.97 -12.78
CA VAL A 173 2.08 3.48 -11.41
C VAL A 173 3.48 3.85 -10.94
N ALA A 174 4.50 3.71 -11.79
CA ALA A 174 5.86 4.12 -11.43
C ALA A 174 5.98 5.64 -11.21
N GLU A 175 5.21 6.45 -11.92
CA GLU A 175 5.09 7.89 -11.69
C GLU A 175 4.45 8.16 -10.33
N MET A 176 3.30 7.56 -10.03
CA MET A 176 2.63 7.68 -8.73
C MET A 176 3.54 7.27 -7.56
N LEU A 177 4.22 6.14 -7.66
CA LEU A 177 5.17 5.68 -6.64
C LEU A 177 6.29 6.71 -6.39
N ARG A 178 6.83 7.30 -7.46
CA ARG A 178 7.83 8.38 -7.35
C ARG A 178 7.22 9.65 -6.77
N GLY A 179 6.01 10.02 -7.18
CA GLY A 179 5.27 11.15 -6.64
C GLY A 179 5.05 11.04 -5.13
N CYS A 180 4.62 9.86 -4.65
CA CYS A 180 4.50 9.56 -3.23
C CYS A 180 5.84 9.67 -2.48
N TRP A 181 6.96 9.23 -3.07
CA TRP A 181 8.27 9.43 -2.44
C TRP A 181 8.65 10.92 -2.35
N ARG A 182 8.46 11.65 -3.45
CA ARG A 182 8.76 13.08 -3.54
C ARG A 182 7.94 13.90 -2.54
N SER A 183 6.65 13.56 -2.37
CA SER A 183 5.78 14.25 -1.41
C SER A 183 6.26 14.16 0.04
N CYS A 184 7.11 13.18 0.36
CA CYS A 184 7.66 13.00 1.70
C CYS A 184 8.89 13.86 2.01
N ILE A 185 9.64 14.35 1.01
CA ILE A 185 10.95 15.01 1.21
C ILE A 185 11.21 16.26 0.37
N GLU A 186 10.41 16.49 -0.67
CA GLU A 186 10.51 17.69 -1.50
C GLU A 186 9.71 18.83 -0.87
N ASP A 187 10.17 20.05 -1.13
CA ASP A 187 9.54 21.27 -0.65
C ASP A 187 8.13 21.40 -1.24
N ASP A 188 7.32 22.26 -0.63
CA ASP A 188 6.02 22.59 -1.18
C ASP A 188 6.17 23.17 -2.61
N PRO A 189 5.49 22.60 -3.62
CA PRO A 189 5.68 23.04 -5.01
C PRO A 189 5.35 24.51 -5.27
N LEU A 190 4.46 25.11 -4.46
CA LEU A 190 3.99 26.48 -4.65
C LEU A 190 4.81 27.47 -3.80
N THR A 191 4.86 27.24 -2.49
CA THR A 191 5.48 28.14 -1.50
C THR A 191 6.99 27.95 -1.39
N GLN A 192 7.52 26.83 -1.90
CA GLN A 192 8.92 26.40 -1.74
C GLN A 192 9.33 26.21 -0.27
N GLU A 193 8.36 26.11 0.65
CA GLU A 193 8.65 25.83 2.05
C GLU A 193 9.14 24.38 2.20
N PRO A 194 10.29 24.15 2.86
CA PRO A 194 10.82 22.81 3.06
C PRO A 194 9.86 21.92 3.84
N PHE A 195 9.79 20.64 3.48
CA PHE A 195 8.94 19.65 4.13
C PHE A 195 9.62 18.28 4.16
N VAL A 196 9.68 17.66 5.34
CA VAL A 196 10.02 16.26 5.52
C VAL A 196 8.99 15.59 6.42
N ALA A 197 8.38 14.52 5.92
CA ALA A 197 7.37 13.77 6.66
C ALA A 197 7.95 13.15 7.94
N ASP A 198 7.28 13.39 9.06
CA ASP A 198 7.53 12.75 10.36
C ASP A 198 6.60 11.54 10.59
N ALA A 199 5.51 11.46 9.83
CA ALA A 199 4.59 10.32 9.75
C ALA A 199 3.87 10.28 8.39
N ILE A 200 3.43 9.09 7.99
CA ILE A 200 2.69 8.86 6.74
C ILE A 200 1.31 8.29 7.06
N ILE A 201 0.25 8.85 6.48
CA ILE A 201 -1.05 8.21 6.38
C ILE A 201 -1.28 7.86 4.91
N ALA A 202 -1.83 6.70 4.59
CA ALA A 202 -2.08 6.35 3.19
C ALA A 202 -3.25 5.40 3.00
N ASN A 203 -3.85 5.40 1.81
CA ASN A 203 -4.72 4.30 1.40
C ASN A 203 -3.91 3.18 0.71
N PRO A 204 -4.33 1.90 0.81
CA PRO A 204 -3.63 0.78 0.18
C PRO A 204 -3.37 0.93 -1.33
N PRO A 205 -4.28 1.49 -2.15
CA PRO A 205 -4.05 1.70 -3.58
C PRO A 205 -2.83 2.58 -3.94
N SER A 206 -2.24 3.31 -2.98
CA SER A 206 -1.04 4.10 -3.21
C SER A 206 0.23 3.25 -3.42
N PHE A 207 0.29 2.03 -2.85
CA PHE A 207 1.40 1.06 -2.89
C PHE A 207 2.80 1.54 -2.44
N ALA A 208 3.03 2.85 -2.31
CA ALA A 208 4.32 3.46 -1.95
C ALA A 208 4.55 3.53 -0.44
N HIS A 209 3.46 3.53 0.33
CA HIS A 209 3.37 3.86 1.75
C HIS A 209 4.43 3.18 2.63
N ILE A 210 4.45 1.84 2.72
CA ILE A 210 5.41 1.07 3.56
C ILE A 210 6.85 1.32 3.11
N HIS A 211 7.07 1.51 1.81
CA HIS A 211 8.39 1.69 1.24
C HIS A 211 8.94 3.09 1.52
N CYS A 212 8.12 4.13 1.42
CA CYS A 212 8.48 5.49 1.82
C CYS A 212 8.79 5.55 3.32
N ALA A 213 7.94 4.94 4.14
CA ALA A 213 8.13 4.84 5.58
C ALA A 213 9.42 4.09 5.95
N GLN A 214 9.73 2.99 5.24
CA GLN A 214 10.98 2.25 5.41
C GLN A 214 12.21 3.10 5.09
N ALA A 215 12.18 3.86 3.99
CA ALA A 215 13.32 4.70 3.59
C ALA A 215 13.55 5.87 4.57
N LEU A 216 12.48 6.46 5.10
CA LEU A 216 12.54 7.57 6.05
C LEU A 216 12.76 7.15 7.51
N GLY A 217 12.38 5.92 7.86
CA GLY A 217 12.36 5.43 9.23
C GLY A 217 11.28 6.10 10.09
N VAL A 218 10.11 6.38 9.52
CA VAL A 218 8.95 7.05 10.17
C VAL A 218 7.75 6.10 10.21
N PRO A 219 6.77 6.28 11.13
CA PRO A 219 5.59 5.42 11.14
C PRO A 219 4.69 5.66 9.92
N VAL A 220 3.97 4.60 9.56
CA VAL A 220 2.92 4.62 8.54
C VAL A 220 1.64 4.04 9.11
N HIS A 221 0.51 4.68 8.81
CA HIS A 221 -0.82 4.24 9.19
C HIS A 221 -1.68 4.14 7.93
N LEU A 222 -2.27 2.98 7.69
CA LEU A 222 -3.16 2.78 6.55
C LEU A 222 -4.59 3.10 6.93
N MET A 223 -5.29 3.88 6.10
CA MET A 223 -6.70 4.14 6.31
C MET A 223 -7.46 3.88 5.02
N PHE A 224 -8.63 3.24 5.12
CA PHE A 224 -9.37 2.92 3.91
C PHE A 224 -10.87 2.79 4.15
N THR A 225 -11.63 2.99 3.08
CA THR A 225 -13.09 2.84 3.06
C THR A 225 -13.51 1.43 2.67
N MET A 226 -12.62 0.62 2.09
CA MET A 226 -12.90 -0.75 1.66
C MET A 226 -12.09 -1.75 2.52
N PRO A 227 -12.65 -2.91 2.90
CA PRO A 227 -11.87 -3.95 3.57
C PRO A 227 -10.62 -4.38 2.79
N TRP A 228 -9.48 -4.44 3.48
CA TRP A 228 -8.18 -4.84 2.94
C TRP A 228 -7.43 -5.85 3.82
N SER A 229 -7.94 -6.13 5.03
CA SER A 229 -7.31 -6.99 6.03
C SER A 229 -8.06 -8.31 6.13
N SER A 230 -7.31 -9.40 6.05
CA SER A 230 -7.81 -10.77 6.13
C SER A 230 -8.77 -10.97 7.30
N THR A 231 -9.96 -11.54 7.04
CA THR A 231 -10.96 -11.91 8.06
C THR A 231 -11.83 -13.06 7.57
N LYS A 232 -12.38 -13.82 8.53
CA LYS A 232 -13.41 -14.83 8.28
C LYS A 232 -14.83 -14.24 8.15
N ALA A 233 -15.04 -12.98 8.54
CA ALA A 233 -16.37 -12.37 8.60
C ALA A 233 -16.99 -12.11 7.22
N PHE A 234 -16.21 -11.66 6.25
CA PHE A 234 -16.65 -11.32 4.90
C PHE A 234 -15.48 -11.43 3.90
N PRO A 235 -15.76 -11.70 2.62
CA PRO A 235 -14.71 -11.88 1.62
C PRO A 235 -14.03 -10.56 1.25
N HIS A 236 -12.87 -10.65 0.61
CA HIS A 236 -12.21 -9.51 0.00
C HIS A 236 -13.17 -8.88 -1.03
N PRO A 237 -13.44 -7.56 -1.00
CA PRO A 237 -14.44 -6.93 -1.87
C PRO A 237 -14.17 -7.10 -3.36
N LEU A 238 -12.89 -7.14 -3.76
CA LEU A 238 -12.46 -7.42 -5.13
C LEU A 238 -12.49 -8.91 -5.53
N ALA A 239 -12.95 -9.83 -4.68
CA ALA A 239 -13.04 -11.26 -4.98
C ALA A 239 -14.50 -11.71 -5.17
N ASN A 240 -14.77 -12.50 -6.19
CA ASN A 240 -15.97 -13.32 -6.30
C ASN A 240 -15.65 -14.72 -5.76
N LEU A 241 -16.42 -15.19 -4.79
CA LEU A 241 -16.29 -16.55 -4.29
C LEU A 241 -17.39 -17.43 -4.88
N HIS A 242 -17.00 -18.50 -5.55
CA HIS A 242 -17.92 -19.57 -5.94
C HIS A 242 -17.94 -20.60 -4.79
N SER A 243 -18.90 -20.46 -3.88
CA SER A 243 -18.95 -21.17 -2.59
C SER A 243 -19.19 -22.69 -2.68
N GLU A 244 -19.22 -23.28 -3.87
CA GLU A 244 -19.56 -24.70 -4.07
C GLU A 244 -18.41 -25.66 -3.71
N SER A 245 -17.17 -25.19 -3.53
CA SER A 245 -15.98 -26.06 -3.37
C SER A 245 -15.32 -26.09 -1.98
N MET A 246 -15.69 -25.20 -1.04
CA MET A 246 -15.16 -25.20 0.33
C MET A 246 -16.25 -25.36 1.38
N THR A 247 -16.04 -26.29 2.32
CA THR A 247 -17.00 -26.62 3.40
C THR A 247 -17.14 -25.56 4.49
N ASN A 248 -16.19 -24.60 4.60
CA ASN A 248 -16.23 -23.52 5.59
C ASN A 248 -16.22 -22.13 4.93
N PRO A 249 -17.35 -21.40 4.90
CA PRO A 249 -17.44 -20.04 4.34
C PRO A 249 -16.47 -19.04 4.97
N GLY A 250 -16.18 -19.16 6.28
CA GLY A 250 -15.26 -18.26 6.95
C GLY A 250 -13.81 -18.42 6.47
N THR A 251 -13.38 -19.66 6.23
CA THR A 251 -12.04 -19.90 5.66
C THR A 251 -11.97 -19.43 4.20
N ALA A 252 -13.06 -19.57 3.42
CA ALA A 252 -13.13 -19.04 2.05
C ALA A 252 -12.99 -17.50 2.02
N ASN A 253 -13.66 -16.80 2.95
CA ASN A 253 -13.50 -15.35 3.12
C ASN A 253 -12.05 -14.98 3.39
N TRP A 254 -11.39 -15.62 4.34
CA TRP A 254 -9.99 -15.32 4.68
C TRP A 254 -9.04 -15.59 3.50
N VAL A 255 -9.19 -16.71 2.81
CA VAL A 255 -8.35 -17.11 1.67
C VAL A 255 -8.47 -16.12 0.51
N SER A 256 -9.64 -15.50 0.33
CA SER A 256 -9.85 -14.52 -0.73
C SER A 256 -8.89 -13.31 -0.64
N TYR A 257 -8.54 -12.86 0.57
CA TYR A 257 -7.58 -11.76 0.76
C TYR A 257 -6.20 -12.13 0.27
N GLY A 258 -5.69 -13.30 0.69
CA GLY A 258 -4.37 -13.77 0.27
C GLY A 258 -4.25 -13.95 -1.24
N ILE A 259 -5.32 -14.38 -1.93
CA ILE A 259 -5.32 -14.53 -3.39
C ILE A 259 -5.32 -13.17 -4.09
N VAL A 260 -6.16 -12.23 -3.65
CA VAL A 260 -6.20 -10.88 -4.24
C VAL A 260 -4.87 -10.16 -4.04
N GLU A 261 -4.29 -10.21 -2.85
CA GLU A 261 -2.97 -9.62 -2.57
C GLU A 261 -1.87 -10.30 -3.40
N TRP A 262 -1.92 -11.62 -3.56
CA TRP A 262 -0.95 -12.36 -4.38
C TRP A 262 -1.00 -11.93 -5.84
N LEU A 263 -2.20 -11.85 -6.42
CA LEU A 263 -2.40 -11.41 -7.80
C LEU A 263 -1.99 -9.95 -8.01
N THR A 264 -2.33 -9.08 -7.06
CA THR A 264 -1.89 -7.68 -7.06
C THR A 264 -0.37 -7.59 -7.09
N TRP A 265 0.32 -8.39 -6.26
CA TRP A 265 1.77 -8.43 -6.24
C TRP A 265 2.39 -9.01 -7.52
N GLN A 266 1.79 -10.02 -8.16
CA GLN A 266 2.28 -10.51 -9.46
C GLN A 266 2.21 -9.42 -10.54
N GLY A 267 1.16 -8.59 -10.53
CA GLY A 267 1.00 -7.51 -11.50
C GLY A 267 1.93 -6.31 -11.27
N LEU A 268 2.21 -5.96 -10.00
CA LEU A 268 2.88 -4.71 -9.63
C LEU A 268 4.26 -4.87 -8.98
N GLY A 269 4.61 -6.08 -8.51
CA GLY A 269 5.82 -6.33 -7.72
C GLY A 269 7.12 -5.89 -8.40
N ASP A 270 7.23 -6.06 -9.73
CA ASP A 270 8.38 -5.59 -10.50
C ASP A 270 8.45 -4.06 -10.58
N VAL A 271 7.31 -3.38 -10.71
CA VAL A 271 7.23 -1.92 -10.74
C VAL A 271 7.64 -1.36 -9.37
N ILE A 272 7.09 -1.95 -8.31
CA ILE A 272 7.40 -1.62 -6.91
C ILE A 272 8.90 -1.86 -6.63
N ASN A 273 9.47 -3.00 -7.03
CA ASN A 273 10.88 -3.30 -6.79
C ASN A 273 11.84 -2.40 -7.56
N ARG A 274 11.47 -1.97 -8.78
CA ARG A 274 12.21 -0.92 -9.51
C ARG A 274 12.15 0.43 -8.79
N PHE A 275 10.98 0.81 -8.29
CA PHE A 275 10.82 2.01 -7.47
C PHE A 275 11.66 1.93 -6.19
N ARG A 276 11.60 0.81 -5.45
CA ARG A 276 12.42 0.55 -4.26
C ARG A 276 13.90 0.72 -4.54
N SER A 277 14.39 0.16 -5.66
CA SER A 277 15.79 0.34 -6.08
C SER A 277 16.13 1.80 -6.38
N SER A 278 15.18 2.60 -6.89
CA SER A 278 15.38 4.03 -7.16
C SER A 278 15.51 4.89 -5.90
N ILE A 279 15.03 4.39 -4.77
CA ILE A 279 15.15 4.99 -3.43
C ILE A 279 16.08 4.18 -2.51
N ASP A 280 17.03 3.45 -3.09
CA ASP A 280 18.07 2.69 -2.38
C ASP A 280 17.56 1.59 -1.42
N LEU A 281 16.34 1.08 -1.62
CA LEU A 281 15.81 -0.04 -0.85
C LEU A 281 16.08 -1.39 -1.55
N ALA A 282 16.25 -2.44 -0.73
CA ALA A 282 16.38 -3.81 -1.24
C ALA A 282 15.05 -4.27 -1.86
N PRO A 283 15.03 -5.11 -2.90
CA PRO A 283 13.80 -5.65 -3.43
C PRO A 283 13.07 -6.50 -2.38
N VAL A 284 11.73 -6.46 -2.41
CA VAL A 284 10.87 -7.36 -1.61
C VAL A 284 10.69 -8.68 -2.40
N PRO A 285 10.90 -9.85 -1.75
CA PRO A 285 10.66 -11.13 -2.38
C PRO A 285 9.19 -11.31 -2.79
N ARG A 286 8.96 -12.07 -3.88
CA ARG A 286 7.61 -12.37 -4.38
C ARG A 286 6.69 -13.08 -3.37
N THR A 287 7.27 -13.78 -2.41
CA THR A 287 6.55 -14.51 -1.36
C THR A 287 6.13 -13.62 -0.19
N GLU A 288 6.80 -12.49 0.03
CA GLU A 288 6.54 -11.59 1.15
C GLU A 288 5.65 -10.41 0.78
N GLY A 289 5.78 -9.95 -0.47
CA GLY A 289 5.04 -8.78 -0.95
C GLY A 289 3.52 -8.84 -0.77
N PRO A 290 2.84 -9.97 -1.06
CA PRO A 290 1.40 -10.09 -0.87
C PRO A 290 0.96 -9.71 0.54
N CYS A 291 1.54 -10.33 1.58
CA CYS A 291 1.10 -10.16 2.96
C CYS A 291 1.92 -9.13 3.76
N LEU A 292 2.52 -8.14 3.08
CA LEU A 292 3.51 -7.26 3.70
C LEU A 292 2.93 -6.40 4.83
N ALA A 293 1.71 -5.87 4.66
CA ALA A 293 1.06 -5.05 5.69
C ALA A 293 0.73 -5.87 6.93
N GLU A 294 0.20 -7.08 6.75
CA GLU A 294 -0.12 -8.02 7.85
C GLU A 294 1.15 -8.51 8.56
N ALA A 295 2.19 -8.87 7.80
CA ALA A 295 3.45 -9.37 8.35
C ALA A 295 4.25 -8.34 9.17
N LEU A 296 4.07 -7.06 8.84
CA LEU A 296 4.70 -5.94 9.54
C LEU A 296 3.78 -5.33 10.61
N GLU A 297 2.57 -5.88 10.81
CA GLU A 297 1.54 -5.36 11.72
C GLU A 297 1.29 -3.86 11.50
N ILE A 298 1.20 -3.44 10.24
CA ILE A 298 0.97 -2.03 9.90
C ILE A 298 -0.40 -1.60 10.42
N PRO A 299 -0.49 -0.55 11.24
CA PRO A 299 -1.76 -0.04 11.75
C PRO A 299 -2.75 0.27 10.62
N MET A 300 -4.00 -0.13 10.80
CA MET A 300 -5.06 0.04 9.81
C MET A 300 -6.32 0.64 10.45
N THR A 301 -6.90 1.66 9.85
CA THR A 301 -8.19 2.22 10.27
C THR A 301 -9.18 2.23 9.13
N TYR A 302 -10.31 1.58 9.36
CA TYR A 302 -11.41 1.56 8.42
C TYR A 302 -12.40 2.70 8.66
N CYS A 303 -12.67 3.43 7.59
CA CYS A 303 -13.42 4.68 7.60
C CYS A 303 -14.90 4.42 7.29
N TRP A 304 -15.51 3.45 8.00
CA TRP A 304 -16.92 3.11 7.89
C TRP A 304 -17.57 2.97 9.25
N SER A 305 -18.90 3.03 9.28
CA SER A 305 -19.67 2.92 10.53
C SER A 305 -19.67 1.50 11.09
N PRO A 306 -19.28 1.30 12.36
CA PRO A 306 -19.44 0.02 13.06
C PRO A 306 -20.91 -0.37 13.25
N ALA A 307 -21.85 0.57 13.09
CA ALA A 307 -23.29 0.27 13.11
C ALA A 307 -23.76 -0.49 11.86
N LEU A 308 -23.05 -0.33 10.73
CA LEU A 308 -23.32 -1.07 9.49
C LEU A 308 -22.42 -2.31 9.40
N VAL A 309 -21.10 -2.12 9.48
CA VAL A 309 -20.11 -3.20 9.41
C VAL A 309 -19.30 -3.21 10.71
N PRO A 310 -19.64 -4.07 11.69
CA PRO A 310 -18.90 -4.12 12.94
C PRO A 310 -17.48 -4.60 12.71
N ARG A 311 -16.56 -4.20 13.61
CA ARG A 311 -15.18 -4.69 13.62
C ARG A 311 -15.18 -6.22 13.80
N PRO A 312 -14.62 -7.00 12.85
CA PRO A 312 -14.41 -8.44 13.02
C PRO A 312 -13.65 -8.78 14.30
N GLN A 313 -14.05 -9.89 14.94
CA GLN A 313 -13.44 -10.35 16.19
C GLN A 313 -12.04 -10.95 16.00
N ASP A 314 -11.75 -11.42 14.80
CA ASP A 314 -10.46 -12.02 14.41
C ASP A 314 -9.41 -10.98 14.01
N TRP A 315 -9.75 -9.69 13.97
CA TRP A 315 -8.77 -8.64 13.74
C TRP A 315 -7.94 -8.32 14.99
N PRO A 316 -6.63 -8.06 14.84
CA PRO A 316 -5.74 -7.63 15.93
C PRO A 316 -5.98 -6.18 16.35
N ALA A 317 -5.47 -5.80 17.52
CA ALA A 317 -5.74 -4.51 18.17
C ALA A 317 -5.23 -3.27 17.39
N HIS A 318 -4.32 -3.43 16.43
CA HIS A 318 -3.84 -2.36 15.56
C HIS A 318 -4.77 -2.08 14.36
N ILE A 319 -5.89 -2.80 14.26
CA ILE A 319 -6.91 -2.62 13.22
C ILE A 319 -8.21 -2.12 13.85
N ASP A 320 -8.63 -0.93 13.43
CA ASP A 320 -9.81 -0.22 13.94
C ASP A 320 -10.87 -0.02 12.85
N VAL A 321 -12.12 0.17 13.28
CA VAL A 321 -13.23 0.69 12.47
C VAL A 321 -13.68 1.97 13.17
N CYS A 322 -13.59 3.15 12.56
CA CYS A 322 -13.76 4.40 13.34
C CYS A 322 -15.09 5.11 13.13
N GLY A 323 -15.84 4.79 12.08
CA GLY A 323 -16.94 5.62 11.59
C GLY A 323 -16.61 6.24 10.24
N PHE A 324 -17.63 6.63 9.48
CA PHE A 324 -17.44 7.38 8.25
C PHE A 324 -16.94 8.80 8.52
N PHE A 325 -16.16 9.35 7.59
CA PHE A 325 -15.67 10.72 7.66
C PHE A 325 -16.64 11.64 6.93
N PHE A 326 -17.60 12.19 7.68
CA PHE A 326 -18.51 13.19 7.16
C PHE A 326 -17.93 14.59 7.36
N SER A 327 -18.16 15.45 6.37
CA SER A 327 -18.04 16.90 6.52
C SER A 327 -19.44 17.48 6.66
N ASP A 328 -19.55 18.65 7.29
CA ASP A 328 -20.81 19.36 7.30
C ASP A 328 -21.24 19.67 5.86
N PRO A 329 -22.51 19.41 5.50
CA PRO A 329 -22.98 19.72 4.17
C PRO A 329 -22.92 21.25 3.98
N PRO A 330 -22.48 21.74 2.80
CA PRO A 330 -22.49 23.17 2.53
C PRO A 330 -23.93 23.70 2.60
N GLU A 331 -24.09 24.98 2.96
CA GLU A 331 -25.37 25.65 2.79
C GLU A 331 -25.75 25.59 1.31
N TYR A 332 -26.93 25.04 1.03
CA TYR A 332 -27.41 24.83 -0.33
C TYR A 332 -28.80 25.42 -0.49
N THR A 333 -28.94 26.27 -1.49
CA THR A 333 -30.24 26.82 -1.90
C THR A 333 -30.68 26.08 -3.16
N PRO A 334 -31.78 25.30 -3.14
CA PRO A 334 -32.26 24.61 -4.32
C PRO A 334 -32.71 25.59 -5.40
N SER A 335 -32.65 25.17 -6.67
CA SER A 335 -33.29 25.92 -7.74
C SER A 335 -34.81 26.01 -7.51
N PRO A 336 -35.49 27.05 -8.01
CA PRO A 336 -36.94 27.18 -7.88
C PRO A 336 -37.68 25.91 -8.35
N ASP A 337 -37.27 25.35 -9.48
CA ASP A 337 -37.89 24.16 -10.06
C ASP A 337 -37.72 22.92 -9.16
N LEU A 338 -36.56 22.74 -8.54
CA LEU A 338 -36.33 21.64 -7.60
C LEU A 338 -37.15 21.84 -6.32
N ALA A 339 -37.20 23.07 -5.81
CA ALA A 339 -37.98 23.40 -4.63
C ALA A 339 -39.49 23.16 -4.86
N GLU A 340 -40.00 23.56 -6.03
CA GLU A 340 -41.38 23.32 -6.45
C GLU A 340 -41.67 21.84 -6.60
N PHE A 341 -40.80 21.09 -7.27
CA PHE A 341 -40.94 19.64 -7.42
C PHE A 341 -40.98 18.91 -6.07
N LEU A 342 -40.11 19.28 -5.13
CA LEU A 342 -40.11 18.69 -3.79
C LEU A 342 -41.42 18.98 -3.05
N GLN A 343 -41.99 20.18 -3.20
CA GLN A 343 -43.23 20.60 -2.52
C GLN A 343 -44.51 20.07 -3.16
N SER A 344 -44.49 19.70 -4.45
CA SER A 344 -45.70 19.36 -5.21
C SER A 344 -46.29 17.96 -4.93
N GLY A 345 -45.74 17.20 -3.97
CA GLY A 345 -46.25 15.86 -3.65
C GLY A 345 -45.44 15.08 -2.60
N PRO A 346 -45.61 13.74 -2.53
CA PRO A 346 -44.89 12.88 -1.58
C PRO A 346 -43.37 12.82 -1.82
N PRO A 347 -42.51 12.65 -0.80
CA PRO A 347 -41.05 12.62 -0.96
C PRO A 347 -40.59 11.65 -2.07
N PRO A 348 -39.84 12.13 -3.09
CA PRO A 348 -39.42 11.30 -4.21
C PRO A 348 -38.33 10.29 -3.80
N VAL A 349 -38.09 9.31 -4.66
CA VAL A 349 -36.92 8.40 -4.59
C VAL A 349 -35.76 9.04 -5.34
N TYR A 350 -34.57 9.07 -4.76
CA TYR A 350 -33.37 9.46 -5.49
C TYR A 350 -32.82 8.28 -6.28
N ILE A 351 -32.45 8.50 -7.55
CA ILE A 351 -31.78 7.51 -8.40
C ILE A 351 -30.55 8.14 -9.03
N GLY A 352 -29.37 7.63 -8.71
CA GLY A 352 -28.11 8.15 -9.25
C GLY A 352 -26.98 7.15 -9.22
N PHE A 353 -26.44 6.82 -10.39
CA PHE A 353 -25.34 5.85 -10.52
C PHE A 353 -23.95 6.50 -10.49
N GLY A 354 -23.85 7.82 -10.28
CA GLY A 354 -22.56 8.52 -10.17
C GLY A 354 -21.82 8.65 -11.51
N SER A 355 -20.49 8.69 -11.46
CA SER A 355 -19.61 8.85 -12.63
C SER A 355 -19.44 7.57 -13.48
N ILE A 356 -20.45 6.71 -13.52
CA ILE A 356 -20.44 5.50 -14.33
C ILE A 356 -20.72 5.88 -15.79
N VAL A 357 -19.86 5.40 -16.69
CA VAL A 357 -20.10 5.43 -18.13
C VAL A 357 -20.92 4.20 -18.48
N ALA A 358 -22.22 4.38 -18.68
CA ALA A 358 -23.07 3.30 -19.18
C ALA A 358 -22.76 3.04 -20.66
N GLU A 359 -22.71 1.77 -21.08
CA GLU A 359 -22.53 1.43 -22.51
C GLU A 359 -23.71 1.90 -23.35
N ASP A 360 -24.93 1.79 -22.81
CA ASP A 360 -26.17 2.33 -23.38
C ASP A 360 -26.91 3.18 -22.35
N PRO A 361 -26.60 4.49 -22.27
CA PRO A 361 -27.28 5.42 -21.37
C PRO A 361 -28.80 5.49 -21.61
N GLN A 362 -29.24 5.28 -22.85
CA GLN A 362 -30.65 5.40 -23.20
C GLN A 362 -31.46 4.20 -22.71
N GLN A 363 -30.95 2.99 -22.89
CA GLN A 363 -31.56 1.81 -22.32
C GLN A 363 -31.64 1.88 -20.79
N LEU A 364 -30.61 2.44 -20.14
CA LEU A 364 -30.59 2.61 -18.70
C LEU A 364 -31.69 3.59 -18.22
N ILE A 365 -31.84 4.75 -18.87
CA ILE A 365 -32.89 5.70 -18.49
C ILE A 365 -34.29 5.13 -18.77
N ASP A 366 -34.50 4.44 -19.89
CA ASP A 366 -35.79 3.79 -20.19
C ASP A 366 -36.15 2.74 -19.12
N THR A 367 -35.15 2.01 -18.64
CA THR A 367 -35.31 1.05 -17.55
C THR A 367 -35.70 1.73 -16.25
N VAL A 368 -35.03 2.83 -15.90
CA VAL A 368 -35.31 3.63 -14.69
C VAL A 368 -36.71 4.21 -14.75
N LEU A 369 -37.09 4.87 -15.84
CA LEU A 369 -38.41 5.49 -15.99
C LEU A 369 -39.54 4.45 -15.93
N THR A 370 -39.35 3.30 -16.58
CA THR A 370 -40.33 2.21 -16.53
C THR A 370 -40.46 1.65 -15.11
N ALA A 371 -39.36 1.50 -14.37
CA ALA A 371 -39.39 1.04 -12.98
C ALA A 371 -40.07 2.03 -12.04
N VAL A 372 -39.79 3.33 -12.19
CA VAL A 372 -40.43 4.42 -11.42
C VAL A 372 -41.94 4.43 -11.65
N SER A 373 -42.36 4.32 -12.92
CA SER A 373 -43.78 4.22 -13.28
C SER A 373 -44.45 2.99 -12.67
N ARG A 374 -43.79 1.81 -12.74
CA ARG A 374 -44.28 0.56 -12.13
C ARG A 374 -44.37 0.63 -10.60
N ALA A 375 -43.41 1.29 -9.97
CA ALA A 375 -43.44 1.49 -8.53
C ALA A 375 -44.47 2.56 -8.10
N GLY A 376 -44.95 3.39 -9.03
CA GLY A 376 -45.93 4.44 -8.73
C GLY A 376 -45.36 5.55 -7.83
N VAL A 377 -44.07 5.86 -7.99
CA VAL A 377 -43.35 6.84 -7.15
C VAL A 377 -42.95 8.07 -7.95
N ARG A 378 -42.65 9.17 -7.25
CA ARG A 378 -41.90 10.29 -7.83
C ARG A 378 -40.41 10.02 -7.72
N ALA A 379 -39.61 10.48 -8.67
CA ALA A 379 -38.17 10.25 -8.67
C ALA A 379 -37.36 11.52 -8.98
N ILE A 380 -36.20 11.64 -8.33
CA ILE A 380 -35.13 12.57 -8.71
C ILE A 380 -34.04 11.73 -9.35
N VAL A 381 -33.76 11.96 -10.64
CA VAL A 381 -32.75 11.23 -11.40
C VAL A 381 -31.52 12.13 -11.58
N SER A 382 -30.39 11.69 -11.04
CA SER A 382 -29.11 12.38 -11.27
C SER A 382 -28.62 12.10 -12.69
N LYS A 383 -28.29 13.16 -13.43
CA LYS A 383 -27.75 13.07 -14.79
C LYS A 383 -26.42 12.32 -14.83
N GLY A 384 -25.55 12.54 -13.85
CA GLY A 384 -24.23 11.91 -13.76
C GLY A 384 -23.36 12.13 -15.01
N TRP A 385 -22.33 11.31 -15.19
CA TRP A 385 -21.42 11.41 -16.36
C TRP A 385 -22.03 10.94 -17.68
N SER A 386 -23.10 10.15 -17.59
CA SER A 386 -23.82 9.63 -18.76
C SER A 386 -24.92 10.59 -19.25
N GLU A 387 -25.03 11.79 -18.67
CA GLU A 387 -26.07 12.80 -18.97
C GLU A 387 -27.47 12.19 -19.07
N LEU A 388 -27.82 11.34 -18.09
CA LEU A 388 -29.08 10.61 -18.06
C LEU A 388 -30.27 11.59 -18.05
N ALA A 389 -30.92 11.71 -19.21
CA ALA A 389 -32.08 12.54 -19.40
C ALA A 389 -33.05 11.83 -20.35
N GLY A 390 -34.32 11.82 -19.98
CA GLY A 390 -35.41 11.26 -20.78
C GLY A 390 -36.47 12.32 -21.09
N PRO A 391 -37.62 11.93 -21.67
CA PRO A 391 -38.72 12.84 -21.91
C PRO A 391 -39.22 13.48 -20.61
N ALA A 392 -39.79 14.68 -20.71
CA ALA A 392 -40.37 15.37 -19.55
C ALA A 392 -41.53 14.55 -18.96
N ASP A 393 -41.48 14.29 -17.66
CA ASP A 393 -42.49 13.58 -16.89
C ASP A 393 -42.74 14.37 -15.59
N ALA A 394 -44.00 14.59 -15.23
CA ALA A 394 -44.37 15.33 -14.03
C ALA A 394 -43.91 14.65 -12.72
N ASN A 395 -43.66 13.33 -12.76
CA ASN A 395 -43.18 12.56 -11.62
C ASN A 395 -41.65 12.41 -11.58
N VAL A 396 -40.91 12.93 -12.56
CA VAL A 396 -39.46 12.78 -12.65
C VAL A 396 -38.77 14.12 -12.78
N PHE A 397 -37.81 14.38 -11.88
CA PHE A 397 -36.97 15.57 -11.94
C PHE A 397 -35.52 15.19 -12.23
N TYR A 398 -34.95 15.75 -13.30
CA TYR A 398 -33.55 15.53 -13.67
C TYR A 398 -32.65 16.56 -12.99
N ILE A 399 -31.75 16.10 -12.13
CA ILE A 399 -30.85 16.97 -11.37
C ILE A 399 -29.40 16.85 -11.85
N GLY A 400 -28.72 17.98 -11.91
CA GLY A 400 -27.25 18.02 -12.04
C GLY A 400 -26.57 17.80 -10.69
N ASP A 401 -25.46 18.50 -10.46
CA ASP A 401 -24.75 18.42 -9.19
C ASP A 401 -25.57 19.02 -8.04
N CYS A 402 -25.77 18.22 -6.99
CA CYS A 402 -26.46 18.61 -5.77
C CYS A 402 -25.81 17.92 -4.55
N PRO A 403 -25.56 18.63 -3.43
CA PRO A 403 -25.02 18.02 -2.23
C PRO A 403 -25.95 16.93 -1.68
N HIS A 404 -25.51 15.66 -1.70
CA HIS A 404 -26.30 14.53 -1.20
C HIS A 404 -26.72 14.69 0.27
N GLY A 405 -25.86 15.28 1.10
CA GLY A 405 -26.17 15.50 2.52
C GLY A 405 -27.37 16.42 2.76
N TRP A 406 -27.67 17.31 1.81
CA TRP A 406 -28.89 18.11 1.78
C TRP A 406 -30.03 17.33 1.12
N LEU A 407 -29.81 16.83 -0.10
CA LEU A 407 -30.86 16.20 -0.91
C LEU A 407 -31.49 14.98 -0.23
N PHE A 408 -30.69 14.14 0.42
CA PHE A 408 -31.18 12.90 1.03
C PHE A 408 -32.04 13.12 2.28
N ARG A 409 -32.15 14.36 2.77
CA ARG A 409 -33.13 14.76 3.80
C ARG A 409 -34.55 14.90 3.24
N HIS A 410 -34.68 15.02 1.91
CA HIS A 410 -35.93 15.33 1.21
C HIS A 410 -36.47 14.16 0.38
N VAL A 411 -35.85 12.98 0.46
CA VAL A 411 -36.23 11.79 -0.32
C VAL A 411 -36.74 10.68 0.60
N SER A 412 -37.47 9.71 0.03
CA SER A 412 -37.97 8.54 0.77
C SER A 412 -36.96 7.39 0.77
N ALA A 413 -36.29 7.15 -0.35
CA ALA A 413 -35.27 6.11 -0.53
C ALA A 413 -34.17 6.56 -1.50
N VAL A 414 -33.05 5.83 -1.51
CA VAL A 414 -31.89 6.09 -2.37
C VAL A 414 -31.59 4.85 -3.21
N VAL A 415 -31.50 5.01 -4.52
CA VAL A 415 -31.00 3.99 -5.46
C VAL A 415 -29.69 4.48 -6.06
N HIS A 416 -28.62 3.70 -5.92
CA HIS A 416 -27.32 4.10 -6.45
C HIS A 416 -26.40 2.92 -6.75
N HIS A 417 -25.20 3.21 -7.23
CA HIS A 417 -24.23 2.22 -7.66
C HIS A 417 -23.52 1.46 -6.52
N GLY A 418 -23.73 1.82 -5.24
CA GLY A 418 -23.04 1.19 -4.11
C GLY A 418 -21.71 1.81 -3.68
N GLY A 419 -21.32 3.01 -4.15
CA GLY A 419 -20.10 3.67 -3.67
C GLY A 419 -20.19 4.05 -2.18
N ALA A 420 -19.13 3.76 -1.42
CA ALA A 420 -19.07 3.89 0.04
C ALA A 420 -19.64 5.21 0.58
N GLY A 421 -19.25 6.35 0.01
CA GLY A 421 -19.71 7.67 0.46
C GLY A 421 -21.20 7.92 0.21
N THR A 422 -21.78 7.40 -0.88
CA THR A 422 -23.22 7.53 -1.16
C THR A 422 -24.02 6.61 -0.25
N THR A 423 -23.56 5.37 -0.03
CA THR A 423 -24.14 4.43 0.94
C THR A 423 -24.17 5.06 2.33
N ALA A 424 -23.03 5.62 2.77
CA ALA A 424 -22.89 6.28 4.06
C ALA A 424 -23.87 7.46 4.20
N CYS A 425 -23.99 8.30 3.16
CA CYS A 425 -24.88 9.46 3.19
C CYS A 425 -26.36 9.07 3.25
N GLY A 426 -26.78 8.05 2.49
CA GLY A 426 -28.15 7.53 2.53
C GLY A 426 -28.52 7.01 3.92
N LEU A 427 -27.67 6.13 4.47
CA LEU A 427 -27.88 5.55 5.80
C LEU A 427 -27.80 6.60 6.93
N LEU A 428 -26.90 7.58 6.85
CA LEU A 428 -26.83 8.66 7.85
C LEU A 428 -28.15 9.46 7.93
N ASN A 429 -28.82 9.63 6.79
CA ASN A 429 -30.12 10.31 6.70
C ASN A 429 -31.32 9.38 7.01
N GLY A 430 -31.07 8.13 7.38
CA GLY A 430 -32.11 7.14 7.69
C GLY A 430 -32.87 6.69 6.45
N ARG A 431 -32.26 6.74 5.27
CA ARG A 431 -32.91 6.39 4.00
C ARG A 431 -32.60 4.94 3.62
N PRO A 432 -33.63 4.10 3.43
CA PRO A 432 -33.45 2.79 2.82
C PRO A 432 -32.75 2.91 1.46
N THR A 433 -31.83 2.00 1.20
CA THR A 433 -30.85 2.13 0.12
C THR A 433 -30.81 0.89 -0.76
N ALA A 434 -31.16 1.01 -2.04
CA ALA A 434 -31.02 -0.05 -3.03
C ALA A 434 -29.74 0.15 -3.85
N ILE A 435 -28.97 -0.93 -4.03
CA ILE A 435 -27.65 -0.89 -4.66
C ILE A 435 -27.65 -1.69 -5.96
N VAL A 436 -27.20 -1.04 -7.04
CA VAL A 436 -26.98 -1.64 -8.36
C VAL A 436 -25.47 -1.60 -8.65
N PRO A 437 -24.71 -2.64 -8.28
CA PRO A 437 -23.26 -2.58 -8.41
C PRO A 437 -22.81 -2.75 -9.86
N PHE A 438 -21.77 -2.00 -10.22
CA PHE A 438 -21.06 -2.05 -11.49
C PHE A 438 -19.67 -2.67 -11.33
N PHE A 439 -18.88 -2.24 -10.34
CA PHE A 439 -17.53 -2.75 -10.12
C PHE A 439 -16.99 -2.54 -8.70
N GLY A 440 -15.85 -3.17 -8.40
CA GLY A 440 -15.06 -2.88 -7.20
C GLY A 440 -15.74 -3.33 -5.91
N ASP A 441 -15.82 -2.43 -4.94
CA ASP A 441 -16.39 -2.63 -3.60
C ASP A 441 -17.92 -2.53 -3.54
N GLN A 442 -18.55 -2.11 -4.63
CA GLN A 442 -19.98 -1.85 -4.69
C GLN A 442 -20.86 -3.06 -4.32
N PRO A 443 -20.57 -4.30 -4.76
CA PRO A 443 -21.33 -5.47 -4.31
C PRO A 443 -21.24 -5.69 -2.81
N PHE A 444 -20.04 -5.49 -2.22
CA PHE A 444 -19.84 -5.63 -0.77
C PHE A 444 -20.77 -4.68 0.00
N TRP A 445 -20.84 -3.39 -0.40
CA TRP A 445 -21.77 -2.46 0.24
C TRP A 445 -23.24 -2.86 0.06
N GLY A 446 -23.60 -3.36 -1.12
CA GLY A 446 -24.91 -3.95 -1.39
C GLY A 446 -25.27 -5.05 -0.39
N ASP A 447 -24.37 -6.02 -0.24
CA ASP A 447 -24.55 -7.15 0.66
C ASP A 447 -24.63 -6.71 2.13
N MET A 448 -23.82 -5.73 2.55
CA MET A 448 -23.85 -5.22 3.92
C MET A 448 -25.16 -4.46 4.23
N VAL A 449 -25.66 -3.66 3.29
CA VAL A 449 -26.95 -2.96 3.43
C VAL A 449 -28.11 -3.95 3.48
N ALA A 450 -28.09 -4.96 2.61
CA ALA A 450 -29.10 -6.02 2.57
C ALA A 450 -29.12 -6.83 3.86
N THR A 451 -27.94 -7.25 4.34
CA THR A 451 -27.78 -8.00 5.61
C THR A 451 -28.29 -7.20 6.81
N ALA A 452 -28.12 -5.87 6.79
CA ALA A 452 -28.65 -5.00 7.83
C ALA A 452 -30.17 -4.73 7.72
N GLY A 453 -30.82 -5.21 6.65
CA GLY A 453 -32.25 -5.00 6.37
C GLY A 453 -32.59 -3.58 5.92
N ALA A 454 -31.60 -2.72 5.68
CA ALA A 454 -31.79 -1.33 5.27
C ALA A 454 -31.94 -1.16 3.74
N GLY A 455 -31.97 -2.27 3.00
CA GLY A 455 -32.16 -2.30 1.56
C GLY A 455 -32.34 -3.73 1.06
N PRO A 456 -32.72 -3.92 -0.21
CA PRO A 456 -32.84 -5.24 -0.82
C PRO A 456 -31.46 -5.82 -1.16
N ASN A 457 -31.42 -7.11 -1.52
CA ASN A 457 -30.23 -7.71 -2.13
C ASN A 457 -29.78 -6.89 -3.35
N PRO A 458 -28.46 -6.69 -3.55
CA PRO A 458 -27.96 -5.89 -4.66
C PRO A 458 -28.38 -6.49 -6.00
N ILE A 459 -28.65 -5.62 -6.98
CA ILE A 459 -29.02 -6.01 -8.35
C ILE A 459 -27.79 -5.84 -9.24
N PRO A 460 -27.06 -6.91 -9.60
CA PRO A 460 -25.96 -6.79 -10.55
C PRO A 460 -26.38 -6.02 -11.79
N HIS A 461 -25.57 -5.04 -12.24
CA HIS A 461 -25.93 -4.22 -13.40
C HIS A 461 -26.35 -5.06 -14.63
N ALA A 462 -25.68 -6.18 -14.87
CA ALA A 462 -25.99 -7.09 -15.98
C ALA A 462 -27.38 -7.74 -15.92
N SER A 463 -28.04 -7.78 -14.75
CA SER A 463 -29.39 -8.30 -14.58
C SER A 463 -30.43 -7.20 -14.33
N LEU A 464 -30.02 -5.93 -14.34
CA LEU A 464 -30.91 -4.78 -14.12
C LEU A 464 -32.01 -4.75 -15.18
N ASN A 465 -33.26 -4.68 -14.72
CA ASN A 465 -34.42 -4.55 -15.58
C ASN A 465 -35.53 -3.76 -14.87
N PRO A 466 -36.61 -3.36 -15.57
CA PRO A 466 -37.63 -2.53 -14.95
C PRO A 466 -38.35 -3.19 -13.77
N GLN A 467 -38.48 -4.53 -13.79
CA GLN A 467 -39.21 -5.26 -12.76
C GLN A 467 -38.41 -5.35 -11.47
N ASN A 468 -37.17 -5.84 -11.52
CA ASN A 468 -36.37 -5.98 -10.30
C ASN A 468 -36.00 -4.62 -9.68
N LEU A 469 -35.83 -3.57 -10.49
CA LEU A 469 -35.63 -2.22 -9.98
C LEU A 469 -36.89 -1.69 -9.29
N ALA A 470 -38.08 -1.91 -9.85
CA ALA A 470 -39.33 -1.55 -9.20
C ALA A 470 -39.53 -2.31 -7.89
N ASP A 471 -39.25 -3.62 -7.87
CA ASP A 471 -39.35 -4.45 -6.66
C ASP A 471 -38.38 -3.98 -5.57
N ALA A 472 -37.15 -3.61 -5.94
CA ALA A 472 -36.18 -3.03 -5.02
C ALA A 472 -36.61 -1.66 -4.47
N ILE A 473 -37.19 -0.80 -5.30
CA ILE A 473 -37.78 0.47 -4.84
C ILE A 473 -38.90 0.21 -3.84
N GLN A 474 -39.81 -0.72 -4.14
CA GLN A 474 -40.91 -1.08 -3.24
C GLN A 474 -40.41 -1.65 -1.91
N PHE A 475 -39.36 -2.49 -1.94
CA PHE A 475 -38.73 -2.98 -0.72
C PHE A 475 -38.24 -1.82 0.16
N CYS A 476 -37.56 -0.85 -0.44
CA CYS A 476 -37.06 0.33 0.28
C CYS A 476 -38.17 1.20 0.89
N LEU A 477 -39.41 1.10 0.39
CA LEU A 477 -40.56 1.83 0.91
C LEU A 477 -41.33 1.06 1.99
N THR A 478 -40.86 -0.12 2.38
CA THR A 478 -41.46 -0.88 3.49
C THR A 478 -41.13 -0.26 4.84
N PRO A 479 -42.06 -0.32 5.82
CA PRO A 479 -41.80 0.13 7.19
C PRO A 479 -40.60 -0.56 7.84
N GLU A 480 -40.36 -1.84 7.52
CA GLU A 480 -39.25 -2.61 8.05
C GLU A 480 -37.90 -2.06 7.60
N ALA A 481 -37.77 -1.73 6.31
CA ALA A 481 -36.55 -1.14 5.76
C ALA A 481 -36.30 0.26 6.33
N GLU A 482 -37.34 1.08 6.47
CA GLU A 482 -37.26 2.41 7.09
C GLU A 482 -36.79 2.31 8.55
N ILE A 483 -37.38 1.42 9.34
CA ILE A 483 -36.98 1.20 10.74
C ILE A 483 -35.52 0.73 10.83
N ALA A 484 -35.09 -0.17 9.95
CA ALA A 484 -33.71 -0.64 9.91
C ALA A 484 -32.73 0.50 9.59
N ALA A 485 -33.00 1.27 8.52
CA ALA A 485 -32.20 2.42 8.14
C ALA A 485 -32.14 3.48 9.26
N GLN A 486 -33.27 3.77 9.92
CA GLN A 486 -33.33 4.74 11.01
C GLN A 486 -32.56 4.29 12.26
N LYS A 487 -32.54 2.99 12.57
CA LYS A 487 -31.71 2.43 13.66
C LYS A 487 -30.22 2.61 13.39
N ILE A 488 -29.78 2.36 12.16
CA ILE A 488 -28.39 2.58 11.73
C ILE A 488 -28.06 4.08 11.80
N ALA A 489 -28.91 4.94 11.24
CA ALA A 489 -28.75 6.39 11.26
C ALA A 489 -28.58 6.95 12.68
N THR A 490 -29.36 6.44 13.63
CA THR A 490 -29.31 6.89 15.04
C THR A 490 -27.95 6.59 15.67
N LYS A 491 -27.36 5.42 15.36
CA LYS A 491 -26.01 5.07 15.81
C LYS A 491 -24.94 5.90 15.11
N MET A 492 -25.04 6.02 13.77
CA MET A 492 -24.11 6.80 12.95
C MET A 492 -24.02 8.27 13.39
N LYS A 493 -25.14 8.88 13.79
CA LYS A 493 -25.17 10.28 14.29
C LYS A 493 -24.46 10.47 15.63
N ALA A 494 -24.29 9.40 16.42
CA ALA A 494 -23.53 9.43 17.66
C ALA A 494 -22.04 9.13 17.46
N GLU A 495 -21.64 8.71 16.25
CA GLU A 495 -20.24 8.43 15.92
C GLU A 495 -19.49 9.72 15.58
N SER A 496 -18.21 9.78 15.95
CA SER A 496 -17.28 10.82 15.51
C SER A 496 -16.13 10.17 14.76
N GLY A 497 -16.39 9.82 13.49
CA GLY A 497 -15.47 9.03 12.67
C GLY A 497 -14.06 9.63 12.56
N VAL A 498 -13.99 10.92 12.26
CA VAL A 498 -12.73 11.64 12.11
C VAL A 498 -11.97 11.70 13.44
N THR A 499 -12.63 12.06 14.54
CA THR A 499 -12.01 12.10 15.88
C THR A 499 -11.49 10.72 16.30
N ALA A 500 -12.28 9.67 16.06
CA ALA A 500 -11.88 8.30 16.35
C ALA A 500 -10.68 7.86 15.51
N ALA A 501 -10.59 8.28 14.25
CA ALA A 501 -9.45 8.00 13.39
C ALA A 501 -8.18 8.75 13.82
N VAL A 502 -8.29 10.01 14.24
CA VAL A 502 -7.16 10.75 14.84
C VAL A 502 -6.66 10.05 16.12
N ASN A 503 -7.57 9.59 16.98
CA ASN A 503 -7.21 8.85 18.18
C ASN A 503 -6.56 7.49 17.85
N SER A 504 -7.07 6.77 16.84
CA SER A 504 -6.46 5.53 16.34
C SER A 504 -5.05 5.80 15.81
N PHE A 505 -4.86 6.87 15.04
CA PHE A 505 -3.54 7.29 14.57
C PHE A 505 -2.58 7.55 15.72
N TYR A 506 -2.97 8.38 16.70
CA TYR A 506 -2.12 8.70 17.85
C TYR A 506 -1.77 7.50 18.73
N ARG A 507 -2.72 6.58 18.96
CA ARG A 507 -2.45 5.35 19.71
C ARG A 507 -1.38 4.48 19.07
N ASN A 508 -1.24 4.55 17.75
CA ASN A 508 -0.27 3.77 16.99
C ASN A 508 1.05 4.53 16.72
N LEU A 509 1.19 5.77 17.21
CA LEU A 509 2.45 6.51 17.11
C LEU A 509 3.42 6.09 18.23
N PRO A 510 4.72 5.88 17.92
CA PRO A 510 5.74 5.64 18.93
C PRO A 510 6.15 6.96 19.61
N LEU A 511 5.23 7.63 20.32
CA LEU A 511 5.42 8.99 20.86
C LEU A 511 6.68 9.12 21.72
N ASP A 512 7.03 8.10 22.50
CA ASP A 512 8.24 8.08 23.34
C ASP A 512 9.53 8.17 22.53
N ARG A 513 9.52 7.71 21.28
CA ARG A 513 10.64 7.82 20.33
C ARG A 513 10.55 9.08 19.48
N MET A 514 9.38 9.70 19.39
CA MET A 514 9.19 10.93 18.61
C MET A 514 9.64 12.18 19.34
N ARG A 515 9.64 12.21 20.68
CA ARG A 515 9.99 13.41 21.43
C ARG A 515 11.48 13.71 21.34
N CYS A 516 11.81 14.93 20.92
CA CYS A 516 13.17 15.43 21.02
C CYS A 516 13.58 15.63 22.49
N SER A 517 14.81 15.25 22.85
CA SER A 517 15.33 15.37 24.22
C SER A 517 15.47 16.81 24.70
N VAL A 518 15.67 17.77 23.79
CA VAL A 518 15.94 19.18 24.12
C VAL A 518 14.70 20.07 23.95
N ILE A 519 13.91 19.87 22.89
CA ILE A 519 12.64 20.55 22.62
C ILE A 519 11.51 19.50 22.55
N PRO A 520 10.89 19.10 23.69
CA PRO A 520 9.98 17.94 23.74
C PRO A 520 8.79 17.98 22.77
N GLY A 521 8.26 19.17 22.47
CA GLY A 521 7.15 19.35 21.52
C GLY A 521 7.51 19.19 20.04
N GLN A 522 8.76 18.87 19.72
CA GLN A 522 9.26 18.73 18.35
C GLN A 522 9.71 17.29 18.04
N PRO A 523 9.51 16.82 16.79
CA PRO A 523 9.86 15.47 16.39
C PRO A 523 11.38 15.27 16.33
N ALA A 524 11.85 14.19 16.94
CA ALA A 524 13.24 13.74 16.90
C ALA A 524 13.64 13.30 15.48
N ALA A 525 14.76 13.80 14.98
CA ALA A 525 15.23 13.52 13.63
C ALA A 525 16.69 13.07 13.55
N TRP A 526 17.47 13.33 14.61
CA TRP A 526 18.90 13.07 14.67
C TRP A 526 19.29 12.37 15.96
N VAL A 527 20.33 11.54 15.88
CA VAL A 527 21.04 10.99 17.04
C VAL A 527 22.40 11.65 17.12
N TYR A 528 22.70 12.24 18.27
CA TYR A 528 24.02 12.72 18.64
C TYR A 528 24.63 11.77 19.68
N THR A 529 25.85 11.30 19.46
CA THR A 529 26.51 10.35 20.37
C THR A 529 27.74 10.98 21.00
N HIS A 530 27.82 10.93 22.33
CA HIS A 530 28.98 11.40 23.09
C HIS A 530 29.38 10.34 24.13
N GLY A 531 30.60 9.80 24.01
CA GLY A 531 31.05 8.68 24.83
C GLY A 531 30.19 7.42 24.63
N LYS A 532 29.53 6.94 25.70
CA LYS A 532 28.66 5.75 25.67
C LYS A 532 27.16 6.06 25.58
N ARG A 533 26.76 7.33 25.64
CA ARG A 533 25.35 7.75 25.63
C ARG A 533 25.02 8.54 24.37
N SER A 534 23.73 8.60 24.06
CA SER A 534 23.20 9.26 22.87
C SER A 534 22.00 10.12 23.21
N LEU A 535 21.90 11.28 22.57
CA LEU A 535 20.74 12.18 22.61
C LEU A 535 19.98 12.10 21.29
N ILE A 536 18.66 12.19 21.35
CA ILE A 536 17.81 12.32 20.18
C ILE A 536 17.33 13.77 20.06
N VAL A 537 17.62 14.43 18.95
CA VAL A 537 17.36 15.87 18.78
C VAL A 537 16.49 16.13 17.55
N SER A 538 15.67 17.17 17.62
CA SER A 538 14.80 17.60 16.52
C SER A 538 15.57 18.32 15.44
N LYS A 539 14.91 18.54 14.29
CA LYS A 539 15.45 19.31 13.17
C LYS A 539 15.80 20.76 13.57
N ALA A 540 14.93 21.40 14.36
CA ALA A 540 15.16 22.75 14.88
C ALA A 540 16.26 22.80 15.94
N ALA A 541 16.24 21.87 16.93
CA ALA A 541 17.28 21.81 17.96
C ALA A 541 18.67 21.57 17.36
N MET A 542 18.75 20.69 16.35
CA MET A 542 19.97 20.44 15.59
C MET A 542 20.53 21.71 14.96
N ASN A 543 19.68 22.52 14.31
CA ASN A 543 20.12 23.77 13.68
C ASN A 543 20.66 24.77 14.73
N ILE A 544 19.93 24.97 15.84
CA ILE A 544 20.37 25.85 16.94
C ILE A 544 21.72 25.39 17.49
N LEU A 545 21.90 24.11 17.77
CA LEU A 545 23.15 23.60 18.35
C LEU A 545 24.35 23.73 17.40
N ILE A 546 24.13 23.66 16.08
CA ILE A 546 25.15 23.96 15.07
C ILE A 546 25.51 25.45 15.08
N GLU A 547 24.52 26.35 15.09
CA GLU A 547 24.74 27.80 15.12
C GLU A 547 25.60 28.23 16.33
N TYR A 548 25.35 27.62 17.49
CA TYR A 548 26.10 27.85 18.73
C TYR A 548 27.41 27.05 18.83
N LYS A 549 27.78 26.33 17.76
CA LYS A 549 29.01 25.52 17.66
C LYS A 549 29.13 24.49 18.79
N ARG A 550 28.01 23.97 19.29
CA ARG A 550 27.96 22.90 20.29
C ARG A 550 28.11 21.52 19.67
N ILE A 551 27.60 21.33 18.45
CA ILE A 551 27.73 20.10 17.68
C ILE A 551 28.13 20.39 16.24
N ASP A 552 28.77 19.43 15.59
CA ASP A 552 29.01 19.43 14.15
C ASP A 552 28.01 18.47 13.48
N ALA A 553 27.47 18.86 12.32
CA ALA A 553 26.55 18.02 11.55
C ALA A 553 27.14 16.62 11.28
N LYS A 554 28.47 16.53 11.08
CA LYS A 554 29.16 15.26 10.79
C LYS A 554 29.15 14.27 11.96
N ASP A 555 28.93 14.75 13.18
CA ASP A 555 28.94 13.94 14.40
C ASP A 555 27.54 13.39 14.73
N THR A 556 26.57 13.61 13.84
CA THR A 556 25.19 13.14 14.00
C THR A 556 24.78 12.16 12.91
N LYS A 557 23.75 11.37 13.21
CA LYS A 557 23.14 10.42 12.26
C LYS A 557 21.64 10.63 12.23
N CYS A 558 21.02 10.39 11.07
CA CYS A 558 19.56 10.34 10.99
C CYS A 558 19.01 9.34 12.00
N TYR A 559 18.04 9.77 12.79
CA TYR A 559 17.29 8.90 13.67
C TYR A 559 16.13 8.26 12.92
N ALA A 560 15.95 6.96 13.14
CA ALA A 560 14.79 6.21 12.66
C ALA A 560 13.79 6.03 13.82
N ILE A 561 12.72 6.82 13.78
CA ILE A 561 11.62 6.81 14.75
C ILE A 561 10.93 5.44 14.75
N ASN A 562 10.64 4.90 13.57
CA ASN A 562 10.00 3.59 13.41
C ASN A 562 10.68 2.79 12.28
N PRO A 563 11.78 2.07 12.55
CA PRO A 563 12.49 1.31 11.53
C PRO A 563 11.65 0.12 11.05
N ILE A 564 11.45 0.03 9.74
CA ILE A 564 10.76 -1.11 9.09
C ILE A 564 11.79 -2.09 8.53
N ILE A 565 11.76 -3.33 9.02
CA ILE A 565 12.65 -4.41 8.59
C ILE A 565 11.82 -5.47 7.88
N ILE A 566 12.03 -5.63 6.57
CA ILE A 566 11.35 -6.65 5.78
C ILE A 566 12.24 -7.89 5.76
N GLU A 567 11.81 -8.96 6.41
CA GLU A 567 12.48 -10.26 6.40
C GLU A 567 11.96 -11.14 5.27
N ASN A 568 12.84 -11.95 4.69
CA ASN A 568 12.44 -13.03 3.80
C ASN A 568 12.20 -14.29 4.64
N ARG A 569 10.94 -14.64 4.90
CA ARG A 569 10.58 -15.78 5.74
C ARG A 569 10.90 -17.07 4.99
N ARG A 570 11.76 -17.90 5.59
CA ARG A 570 12.10 -19.25 5.11
C ARG A 570 11.34 -20.27 5.95
N TRP A 571 10.42 -21.01 5.33
CA TRP A 571 9.56 -21.97 6.04
C TRP A 571 10.32 -23.23 6.44
N ASP A 572 11.21 -23.71 5.56
CA ASP A 572 12.02 -24.91 5.74
C ASP A 572 13.34 -24.80 4.94
N PRO A 573 14.35 -25.63 5.24
CA PRO A 573 15.67 -25.51 4.60
C PRO A 573 15.66 -25.88 3.11
N LEU A 574 14.79 -26.79 2.65
CA LEU A 574 14.74 -27.20 1.25
C LEU A 574 14.15 -26.10 0.38
N THR A 575 12.98 -25.58 0.76
CA THR A 575 12.35 -24.47 0.02
C THR A 575 13.18 -23.20 0.11
N GLY A 576 13.80 -22.95 1.27
CA GLY A 576 14.71 -21.81 1.47
C GLY A 576 15.92 -21.85 0.53
N VAL A 577 16.63 -22.99 0.48
CA VAL A 577 17.80 -23.17 -0.39
C VAL A 577 17.41 -23.13 -1.87
N LEU A 578 16.32 -23.81 -2.26
CA LEU A 578 15.87 -23.82 -3.64
C LEU A 578 15.53 -22.40 -4.13
N ALA A 579 14.77 -21.64 -3.34
CA ALA A 579 14.43 -20.26 -3.68
C ALA A 579 15.66 -19.34 -3.77
N ALA A 580 16.66 -19.52 -2.88
CA ALA A 580 17.92 -18.78 -2.94
C ALA A 580 18.74 -19.12 -4.21
N ALA A 581 18.79 -20.39 -4.59
CA ALA A 581 19.47 -20.84 -5.80
C ALA A 581 18.78 -20.32 -7.08
N THR A 582 17.45 -20.38 -7.15
CA THR A 582 16.67 -19.82 -8.28
C THR A 582 16.89 -18.31 -8.40
N SER A 583 16.84 -17.58 -7.29
CA SER A 583 17.11 -16.13 -7.27
C SER A 583 18.51 -15.83 -7.80
N THR A 584 19.52 -16.57 -7.33
CA THR A 584 20.91 -16.43 -7.78
C THR A 584 21.03 -16.67 -9.28
N GLY A 585 20.42 -17.75 -9.80
CA GLY A 585 20.40 -18.06 -11.23
C GLY A 585 19.73 -16.96 -12.07
N SER A 586 18.60 -16.42 -11.61
CA SER A 586 17.90 -15.33 -12.31
C SER A 586 18.71 -14.03 -12.37
N ASN A 587 19.37 -13.64 -11.27
CA ASN A 587 20.23 -12.45 -11.21
C ASN A 587 21.49 -12.62 -12.07
N MET A 588 22.05 -13.84 -12.12
CA MET A 588 23.14 -14.17 -13.02
C MET A 588 22.72 -14.06 -14.49
N LEU A 589 21.53 -14.56 -14.85
CA LEU A 589 21.01 -14.45 -16.20
C LEU A 589 20.78 -12.98 -16.60
N GLN A 590 20.22 -12.17 -15.70
CA GLN A 590 20.08 -10.72 -15.92
C GLN A 590 21.44 -10.04 -16.11
N SER A 591 22.43 -10.35 -15.27
CA SER A 591 23.78 -9.78 -15.36
C SER A 591 24.47 -10.16 -16.67
N THR A 592 24.30 -11.41 -17.12
CA THR A 592 24.75 -11.88 -18.43
C THR A 592 24.03 -11.14 -19.56
N GLY A 593 22.71 -10.93 -19.45
CA GLY A 593 21.94 -10.12 -20.38
C GLY A 593 22.47 -8.69 -20.50
N GLU A 594 22.78 -8.03 -19.36
CA GLU A 594 23.40 -6.70 -19.34
C GLU A 594 24.80 -6.69 -19.98
N MET A 595 25.58 -7.76 -19.81
CA MET A 595 26.91 -7.91 -20.41
C MET A 595 26.88 -7.88 -21.94
N PHE A 596 25.78 -8.30 -22.56
CA PHE A 596 25.61 -8.22 -24.02
C PHE A 596 24.78 -7.01 -24.46
N TYR A 597 23.74 -6.64 -23.69
CA TYR A 597 22.82 -5.56 -24.03
C TYR A 597 23.46 -4.18 -23.91
N ASN A 598 24.20 -3.89 -22.82
CA ASN A 598 24.76 -2.55 -22.61
C ASN A 598 25.82 -2.18 -23.66
N PRO A 599 26.77 -3.06 -24.04
CA PRO A 599 27.68 -2.80 -25.15
C PRO A 599 26.93 -2.60 -26.48
N TYR A 600 25.89 -3.40 -26.75
CA TYR A 600 25.07 -3.23 -27.95
C TYR A 600 24.30 -1.91 -27.95
N LYS A 601 23.75 -1.48 -26.81
CA LYS A 601 23.07 -0.20 -26.66
C LYS A 601 24.01 0.98 -26.91
N GLU A 602 25.24 0.92 -26.39
CA GLU A 602 26.27 1.93 -26.61
C GLU A 602 26.69 1.98 -28.08
N PHE A 603 26.85 0.81 -28.71
CA PHE A 603 27.08 0.69 -30.16
C PHE A 603 25.93 1.27 -30.99
N LYS A 604 24.68 1.02 -30.62
CA LYS A 604 23.50 1.57 -31.30
C LYS A 604 23.44 3.10 -31.15
N ARG A 605 23.74 3.62 -29.95
CA ARG A 605 23.74 5.05 -29.64
C ARG A 605 24.75 5.83 -30.48
N SER A 606 25.97 5.31 -30.63
CA SER A 606 27.00 5.91 -31.50
C SER A 606 26.60 5.88 -32.98
N ARG A 607 25.86 4.85 -33.42
CA ARG A 607 25.37 4.73 -34.79
C ARG A 607 24.20 5.67 -35.10
N THR A 608 23.29 5.88 -34.16
CA THR A 608 22.19 6.87 -34.31
C THR A 608 22.69 8.32 -34.22
N GLY A 609 23.76 8.60 -33.46
CA GLY A 609 24.42 9.92 -33.48
C GLY A 609 25.02 10.25 -34.86
N ARG A 610 25.57 9.26 -35.56
CA ARG A 610 26.10 9.42 -36.94
C ARG A 610 25.05 9.58 -38.03
N LEU A 611 23.82 9.16 -37.80
CA LEU A 611 22.73 9.25 -38.79
C LEU A 611 21.99 10.60 -38.76
N SER A 612 22.25 11.45 -37.76
CA SER A 612 21.64 12.79 -37.65
C SER A 612 22.39 13.89 -38.42
N GLU A 613 23.56 13.61 -38.99
CA GLU A 613 24.36 14.58 -39.79
C GLU A 613 24.31 14.34 -41.31
N GLY A 614 23.56 13.34 -41.76
CA GLY A 614 23.41 13.02 -43.18
C GLY A 614 22.09 13.52 -43.76
N GLY A 615 21.79 14.82 -43.66
CA GLY A 615 20.52 15.35 -44.13
C GLY A 615 20.49 16.86 -44.35
N SER A 616 20.59 17.25 -45.62
CA SER A 616 20.30 18.57 -46.22
C SER A 616 21.38 19.66 -46.15
N SER A 617 22.10 19.81 -47.26
CA SER A 617 22.63 21.10 -47.70
C SER A 617 21.79 21.62 -48.88
N SER A 618 21.01 22.67 -48.63
CA SER A 618 20.84 23.77 -49.60
C SER A 618 20.53 25.08 -48.85
N SER A 619 21.53 25.97 -48.86
CA SER A 619 21.48 27.45 -48.91
C SER A 619 20.59 28.25 -47.93
N GLN A 620 21.18 28.90 -46.92
CA GLN A 620 21.48 30.36 -46.89
C GLN A 620 21.99 30.86 -45.51
N ALA A 621 23.19 31.45 -45.56
CA ALA A 621 23.85 32.50 -44.76
C ALA A 621 23.43 32.96 -43.33
N PHE A 622 24.48 33.06 -42.47
CA PHE A 622 24.88 34.12 -41.50
C PHE A 622 25.14 33.74 -40.02
N MET A 623 26.44 33.73 -39.67
CA MET A 623 27.18 34.14 -38.45
C MET A 623 26.55 34.03 -37.03
N ASN A 624 27.09 33.16 -36.15
CA ASN A 624 28.17 33.46 -35.17
C ASN A 624 28.21 32.48 -33.96
N SER A 625 29.45 32.20 -33.50
CA SER A 625 29.91 31.65 -32.21
C SER A 625 30.06 30.12 -32.01
N PRO A 626 31.13 29.68 -31.30
CA PRO A 626 31.69 28.33 -31.43
C PRO A 626 31.00 27.33 -30.51
N ARG A 627 30.48 26.24 -31.07
CA ARG A 627 30.14 25.03 -30.31
C ARG A 627 31.26 24.01 -30.49
N SER A 628 31.77 23.51 -29.38
CA SER A 628 32.70 22.40 -29.31
C SER A 628 32.06 21.14 -29.92
N ASP A 629 32.55 20.75 -31.08
CA ASP A 629 32.10 19.57 -31.82
C ASP A 629 32.77 18.31 -31.23
N GLN A 630 32.09 17.62 -30.31
CA GLN A 630 32.54 16.33 -29.79
C GLN A 630 32.01 15.20 -30.68
N SER A 631 32.68 14.96 -31.81
CA SER A 631 32.51 13.69 -32.53
C SER A 631 33.22 12.57 -31.75
N GLN A 632 32.45 11.66 -31.16
CA GLN A 632 33.02 10.52 -30.42
C GLN A 632 33.76 9.59 -31.39
N SER A 633 35.03 9.32 -31.08
CA SER A 633 35.89 8.50 -31.94
C SER A 633 35.50 7.00 -31.86
N PRO A 634 35.79 6.19 -32.91
CA PRO A 634 35.60 4.73 -32.86
C PRO A 634 36.33 4.07 -31.68
N PHE A 635 37.44 4.65 -31.25
CA PHE A 635 38.25 4.17 -30.15
C PHE A 635 37.58 4.43 -28.78
N GLU A 636 36.93 5.58 -28.61
CA GLU A 636 36.11 5.88 -27.43
C GLU A 636 34.86 4.99 -27.37
N THR A 637 34.21 4.74 -28.51
CA THR A 637 33.05 3.81 -28.56
C THR A 637 33.47 2.40 -28.17
N ALA A 638 34.60 1.90 -28.70
CA ALA A 638 35.15 0.60 -28.32
C ALA A 638 35.58 0.56 -26.84
N GLY A 639 36.14 1.66 -26.32
CA GLY A 639 36.48 1.83 -24.91
C GLY A 639 35.26 1.80 -24.00
N ASN A 640 34.19 2.51 -24.35
CA ASN A 640 32.92 2.52 -23.60
C ASN A 640 32.23 1.16 -23.63
N MET A 641 32.23 0.48 -24.78
CA MET A 641 31.73 -0.89 -24.92
C MET A 641 32.53 -1.88 -24.06
N ALA A 642 33.87 -1.80 -24.12
CA ALA A 642 34.74 -2.64 -23.29
C ALA A 642 34.55 -2.37 -21.80
N GLY A 643 34.39 -1.11 -21.40
CA GLY A 643 34.04 -0.70 -20.04
C GLY A 643 32.70 -1.26 -19.58
N ALA A 644 31.67 -1.23 -20.43
CA ALA A 644 30.36 -1.81 -20.14
C ALA A 644 30.40 -3.34 -19.99
N THR A 645 31.19 -4.04 -20.82
CA THR A 645 31.41 -5.49 -20.70
C THR A 645 32.13 -5.86 -19.41
N LEU A 646 33.20 -5.13 -19.05
CA LEU A 646 33.93 -5.33 -17.79
C LEU A 646 33.05 -5.07 -16.57
N GLN A 647 32.22 -4.03 -16.63
CA GLN A 647 31.23 -3.75 -15.58
C GLN A 647 30.19 -4.88 -15.46
N GLY A 648 29.74 -5.44 -16.59
CA GLY A 648 28.82 -6.59 -16.63
C GLY A 648 29.44 -7.86 -16.03
N PHE A 649 30.69 -8.18 -16.36
CA PHE A 649 31.42 -9.31 -15.80
C PHE A 649 31.68 -9.14 -14.29
N GLY A 650 32.08 -7.95 -13.85
CA GLY A 650 32.26 -7.64 -12.44
C GLY A 650 30.97 -7.83 -11.62
N LYS A 651 29.83 -7.38 -12.16
CA LYS A 651 28.50 -7.63 -11.55
C LYS A 651 28.16 -9.11 -11.50
N PHE A 652 28.42 -9.88 -12.56
CA PHE A 652 28.17 -11.32 -12.61
C PHE A 652 28.97 -12.08 -11.54
N SER A 653 30.29 -11.86 -11.45
CA SER A 653 31.15 -12.52 -10.46
C SER A 653 30.77 -12.16 -9.03
N ALA A 654 30.45 -10.90 -8.76
CA ALA A 654 29.97 -10.46 -7.46
C ALA A 654 28.62 -11.12 -7.09
N THR A 655 27.70 -11.25 -8.06
CA THR A 655 26.39 -11.89 -7.89
C THR A 655 26.54 -13.39 -7.61
N TYR A 656 27.44 -14.08 -8.32
CA TYR A 656 27.72 -15.50 -8.10
C TYR A 656 28.29 -15.76 -6.70
N LEU A 657 29.31 -15.00 -6.29
CA LEU A 657 29.92 -15.14 -4.96
C LEU A 657 28.91 -14.87 -3.85
N ARG A 658 28.11 -13.80 -3.98
CA ARG A 658 27.04 -13.50 -3.04
C ARG A 658 26.03 -14.64 -2.95
N GLY A 659 25.52 -15.14 -4.08
CA GLY A 659 24.50 -16.17 -4.08
C GLY A 659 24.97 -17.48 -3.43
N VAL A 660 26.15 -17.96 -3.83
CA VAL A 660 26.67 -19.27 -3.40
C VAL A 660 27.26 -19.24 -1.98
N ILE A 661 27.98 -18.18 -1.62
CA ILE A 661 28.71 -18.12 -0.35
C ILE A 661 27.85 -17.51 0.76
N VAL A 662 26.93 -16.60 0.42
CA VAL A 662 26.13 -15.85 1.41
C VAL A 662 24.68 -16.33 1.43
N ASP A 663 23.98 -16.21 0.30
CA ASP A 663 22.52 -16.34 0.30
C ASP A 663 22.04 -17.79 0.51
N ILE A 664 22.69 -18.79 -0.11
CA ILE A 664 22.34 -20.20 0.06
C ILE A 664 22.59 -20.71 1.50
N PRO A 665 23.79 -20.55 2.10
CA PRO A 665 24.02 -20.97 3.48
C PRO A 665 23.14 -20.23 4.49
N HIS A 666 22.89 -18.93 4.28
CA HIS A 666 21.98 -18.17 5.12
C HIS A 666 20.55 -18.69 5.02
N ALA A 667 20.06 -18.98 3.81
CA ALA A 667 18.74 -19.56 3.62
C ALA A 667 18.60 -20.94 4.26
N ALA A 668 19.65 -21.77 4.22
CA ALA A 668 19.67 -23.05 4.93
C ALA A 668 19.59 -22.87 6.45
N ALA A 669 20.41 -21.97 7.01
CA ALA A 669 20.42 -21.69 8.45
C ALA A 669 19.06 -21.19 8.97
N GLU A 670 18.43 -20.28 8.23
CA GLU A 670 17.09 -19.75 8.52
C GLU A 670 16.00 -20.80 8.35
N GLY A 671 16.05 -21.60 7.27
CA GLY A 671 15.07 -22.67 7.05
C GLY A 671 15.12 -23.72 8.17
N PHE A 672 16.31 -24.13 8.62
CA PHE A 672 16.45 -24.99 9.79
C PHE A 672 16.01 -24.32 11.10
N ARG A 673 16.19 -23.00 11.23
CA ARG A 673 15.74 -22.24 12.41
C ARG A 673 14.23 -22.23 12.53
N ARG A 674 13.51 -22.16 11.40
CA ARG A 674 12.05 -22.05 11.32
C ARG A 674 11.34 -23.40 11.25
N ALA A 675 12.01 -24.45 10.79
CA ALA A 675 11.50 -25.82 10.74
C ALA A 675 10.78 -26.33 12.03
N PRO A 676 11.13 -25.90 13.27
CA PRO A 676 10.36 -26.21 14.45
C PRO A 676 8.87 -25.85 14.42
N GLN A 677 8.47 -24.86 13.63
CA GLN A 677 7.06 -24.49 13.44
C GLN A 677 6.24 -25.64 12.84
N LEU A 678 6.84 -26.44 11.96
CA LEU A 678 6.15 -27.52 11.25
C LEU A 678 5.66 -28.64 12.18
N TYR A 679 6.15 -28.70 13.42
CA TYR A 679 5.73 -29.66 14.43
C TYR A 679 5.26 -29.00 15.74
N GLY A 680 4.86 -27.71 15.67
CA GLY A 680 4.15 -27.01 16.73
C GLY A 680 5.03 -26.29 17.76
N GLU A 681 6.32 -26.06 17.47
CA GLU A 681 7.19 -25.25 18.32
C GLU A 681 7.37 -23.82 17.80
N LYS A 682 7.44 -22.84 18.70
CA LYS A 682 7.80 -21.46 18.34
C LYS A 682 9.32 -21.32 18.20
N PRO A 683 9.86 -20.94 17.01
CA PRO A 683 11.26 -20.66 16.83
C PRO A 683 11.72 -19.53 17.73
N LYS A 684 12.93 -19.67 18.25
CA LYS A 684 13.56 -18.59 19.01
C LYS A 684 13.99 -17.48 18.04
N ASP A 685 13.67 -16.25 18.41
CA ASP A 685 14.20 -15.06 17.76
C ASP A 685 15.52 -14.64 18.41
N TYR A 686 16.51 -14.40 17.58
CA TYR A 686 17.86 -13.99 17.98
C TYR A 686 18.18 -12.54 17.61
N GLY A 687 17.23 -11.83 17.02
CA GLY A 687 17.36 -10.48 16.51
C GLY A 687 17.70 -10.45 15.02
N HIS A 688 17.73 -9.22 14.48
CA HIS A 688 17.90 -8.99 13.05
C HIS A 688 19.36 -8.68 12.68
N VAL A 689 19.78 -9.14 11.50
CA VAL A 689 21.09 -8.84 10.93
C VAL A 689 21.00 -7.61 10.04
N HIS A 690 21.67 -6.52 10.43
CA HIS A 690 21.72 -5.25 9.69
C HIS A 690 23.12 -4.94 9.14
N ASP A 691 24.14 -5.42 9.83
CA ASP A 691 25.55 -5.20 9.56
C ASP A 691 26.37 -6.41 10.03
N TRP A 692 27.68 -6.36 9.84
CA TRP A 692 28.57 -7.45 10.24
C TRP A 692 28.56 -7.70 11.76
N LYS A 693 28.38 -6.67 12.59
CA LYS A 693 28.38 -6.79 14.06
C LYS A 693 27.13 -7.51 14.55
N SER A 694 25.96 -7.07 14.09
CA SER A 694 24.68 -7.73 14.35
C SER A 694 24.67 -9.14 13.78
N GLY A 695 25.26 -9.38 12.60
CA GLY A 695 25.46 -10.72 12.03
C GLY A 695 26.24 -11.65 12.96
N ALA A 696 27.34 -11.18 13.54
CA ALA A 696 28.12 -11.93 14.52
C ALA A 696 27.35 -12.19 15.83
N ILE A 697 26.62 -11.19 16.34
CA ILE A 697 25.80 -11.32 17.56
C ILE A 697 24.69 -12.36 17.35
N VAL A 698 23.94 -12.25 16.25
CA VAL A 698 22.85 -13.19 15.91
C VAL A 698 23.41 -14.59 15.71
N GLY A 699 24.52 -14.73 14.98
CA GLY A 699 25.20 -16.01 14.78
C GLY A 699 25.62 -16.67 16.09
N GLY A 700 26.24 -15.91 17.00
CA GLY A 700 26.62 -16.40 18.33
C GLY A 700 25.42 -16.80 19.19
N LYS A 701 24.38 -15.96 19.26
CA LYS A 701 23.15 -16.27 20.00
C LYS A 701 22.44 -17.50 19.44
N ASN A 702 22.33 -17.62 18.11
CA ASN A 702 21.74 -18.77 17.44
C ASN A 702 22.56 -20.04 17.69
N PHE A 703 23.89 -19.95 17.69
CA PHE A 703 24.76 -21.08 18.01
C PHE A 703 24.54 -21.58 19.44
N VAL A 704 24.71 -20.70 20.43
CA VAL A 704 24.56 -21.08 21.84
C VAL A 704 23.12 -21.54 22.12
N GLY A 705 22.12 -20.77 21.67
CA GLY A 705 20.71 -21.08 21.88
C GLY A 705 20.27 -22.36 21.18
N GLY A 706 20.67 -22.58 19.93
CA GLY A 706 20.33 -23.77 19.15
C GLY A 706 21.01 -25.02 19.68
N MET A 707 22.30 -24.95 20.06
CA MET A 707 23.02 -26.08 20.63
C MET A 707 22.45 -26.49 22.00
N THR A 708 22.22 -25.53 22.88
CA THR A 708 21.67 -25.80 24.23
C THR A 708 20.24 -26.31 24.17
N SER A 709 19.37 -25.67 23.38
CA SER A 709 17.97 -26.10 23.26
C SER A 709 17.79 -27.40 22.49
N GLY A 710 18.64 -27.68 21.50
CA GLY A 710 18.64 -28.96 20.79
C GLY A 710 18.97 -30.14 21.70
N VAL A 711 20.02 -30.00 22.52
CA VAL A 711 20.41 -31.06 23.48
C VAL A 711 19.43 -31.15 24.65
N ALA A 712 19.04 -30.02 25.24
CA ALA A 712 18.09 -30.01 26.35
C ALA A 712 16.70 -30.55 25.94
N GLY A 713 16.29 -30.32 24.69
CA GLY A 713 15.03 -30.82 24.13
C GLY A 713 14.88 -32.34 24.21
N MET A 714 15.98 -33.08 24.04
CA MET A 714 16.00 -34.55 24.14
C MET A 714 15.58 -35.07 25.52
N PHE A 715 15.70 -34.25 26.57
CA PHE A 715 15.37 -34.64 27.94
C PHE A 715 14.12 -33.92 28.45
N THR A 716 13.95 -32.65 28.11
CA THR A 716 12.86 -31.81 28.60
C THR A 716 11.51 -32.15 27.95
N HIS A 717 11.47 -32.44 26.65
CA HIS A 717 10.21 -32.79 25.98
C HIS A 717 9.62 -34.14 26.43
N PRO A 718 10.40 -35.23 26.58
CA PRO A 718 9.90 -36.47 27.17
C PRO A 718 9.36 -36.30 28.59
N LEU A 719 10.06 -35.55 29.44
CA LEU A 719 9.62 -35.29 30.82
C LEU A 719 8.32 -34.49 30.86
N LYS A 720 8.22 -33.43 30.05
CA LYS A 720 7.01 -32.61 29.95
C LYS A 720 5.83 -33.41 29.40
N GLY A 721 6.04 -34.17 28.32
CA GLY A 721 5.02 -35.05 27.77
C GLY A 721 4.59 -36.15 28.74
N LEU A 722 5.52 -36.70 29.54
CA LEU A 722 5.20 -37.66 30.60
C LEU A 722 4.26 -37.06 31.67
N MET A 723 4.50 -35.80 32.05
CA MET A 723 3.67 -35.09 33.03
C MET A 723 2.29 -34.72 32.48
N GLU A 724 2.17 -34.46 31.18
CA GLU A 724 0.92 -34.00 30.54
C GLU A 724 0.04 -35.15 30.01
N GLU A 725 0.62 -36.15 29.33
CA GLU A 725 -0.10 -37.22 28.63
C GLU A 725 0.40 -38.64 29.02
N GLY A 726 1.17 -38.77 30.11
CA GLY A 726 1.69 -40.08 30.56
C GLY A 726 2.70 -40.71 29.59
N SER A 727 2.75 -42.04 29.52
CA SER A 727 3.75 -42.75 28.70
C SER A 727 3.65 -42.44 27.19
N ALA A 728 2.43 -42.21 26.69
CA ALA A 728 2.20 -41.78 25.30
C ALA A 728 2.81 -40.39 25.05
N GLY A 729 2.65 -39.46 26.00
CA GLY A 729 3.27 -38.15 25.96
C GLY A 729 4.79 -38.20 26.03
N ALA A 730 5.37 -39.13 26.78
CA ALA A 730 6.83 -39.31 26.83
C ALA A 730 7.41 -39.72 25.48
N VAL A 731 6.75 -40.63 24.75
CA VAL A 731 7.15 -41.07 23.40
C VAL A 731 7.01 -39.91 22.39
N LYS A 732 5.89 -39.19 22.43
CA LYS A 732 5.66 -37.98 21.62
C LYS A 732 6.70 -36.90 21.92
N GLY A 733 7.06 -36.74 23.19
CA GLY A 733 8.11 -35.84 23.66
C GLY A 733 9.50 -36.23 23.17
N LEU A 734 9.82 -37.53 23.10
CA LEU A 734 11.08 -38.02 22.55
C LEU A 734 11.18 -37.77 21.04
N ALA A 735 10.09 -38.01 20.30
CA ALA A 735 10.03 -37.70 18.88
C ALA A 735 10.22 -36.19 18.62
N ARG A 736 9.56 -35.33 19.41
CA ARG A 736 9.75 -33.87 19.36
C ARG A 736 11.18 -33.46 19.70
N GLY A 737 11.79 -34.05 20.72
CA GLY A 737 13.20 -33.82 21.09
C GLY A 737 14.17 -34.17 19.95
N ALA A 738 13.97 -35.32 19.29
CA ALA A 738 14.79 -35.73 18.16
C ALA A 738 14.62 -34.81 16.94
N MET A 739 13.39 -34.40 16.62
CA MET A 739 13.12 -33.41 15.57
C MET A 739 13.74 -32.04 15.90
N GLY A 740 13.67 -31.63 17.17
CA GLY A 740 14.32 -30.43 17.69
C GLY A 740 15.84 -30.47 17.48
N MET A 741 16.50 -31.58 17.78
CA MET A 741 17.93 -31.74 17.55
C MET A 741 18.30 -31.71 16.06
N ALA A 742 17.52 -32.41 15.22
CA ALA A 742 17.73 -32.50 13.77
C ALA A 742 17.51 -31.15 13.04
N THR A 743 16.86 -30.19 13.66
CA THR A 743 16.58 -28.86 13.07
C THR A 743 17.42 -27.74 13.73
N LYS A 744 17.44 -27.67 15.06
CA LYS A 744 18.11 -26.59 15.81
C LYS A 744 19.64 -26.67 15.73
N MET A 745 20.23 -27.87 15.73
CA MET A 745 21.69 -28.04 15.69
C MET A 745 22.29 -27.68 14.31
N PRO A 746 21.72 -28.12 13.17
CA PRO A 746 22.17 -27.64 11.86
C PRO A 746 22.00 -26.13 11.68
N SER A 747 20.89 -25.54 12.16
CA SER A 747 20.72 -24.08 12.15
C SER A 747 21.84 -23.39 12.93
N ALA A 748 22.17 -23.88 14.12
CA ALA A 748 23.27 -23.36 14.94
C ALA A 748 24.62 -23.44 14.22
N GLY A 749 24.97 -24.61 13.68
CA GLY A 749 26.25 -24.84 13.01
C GLY A 749 26.43 -24.01 11.74
N ILE A 750 25.43 -24.00 10.85
CA ILE A 750 25.49 -23.21 9.61
C ILE A 750 25.39 -21.71 9.92
N GLY A 751 24.50 -21.34 10.84
CA GLY A 751 24.25 -19.95 11.22
C GLY A 751 25.48 -19.24 11.80
N LEU A 752 26.35 -19.95 12.52
CA LEU A 752 27.58 -19.37 13.09
C LEU A 752 28.46 -18.68 12.04
N MET A 753 28.47 -19.20 10.80
CA MET A 753 29.18 -18.59 9.68
C MET A 753 28.24 -17.75 8.80
N ALA A 754 27.03 -18.25 8.54
CA ALA A 754 26.12 -17.64 7.57
C ALA A 754 25.60 -16.25 8.00
N TYR A 755 25.27 -16.03 9.28
CA TYR A 755 24.79 -14.71 9.74
C TYR A 755 25.88 -13.62 9.67
N PRO A 756 27.13 -13.85 10.10
CA PRO A 756 28.23 -12.89 9.87
C PRO A 756 28.43 -12.55 8.40
N PHE A 757 28.49 -13.55 7.50
CA PHE A 757 28.67 -13.31 6.06
C PHE A 757 27.50 -12.52 5.46
N HIS A 758 26.27 -12.83 5.89
CA HIS A 758 25.09 -12.06 5.50
C HIS A 758 25.17 -10.60 5.98
N GLY A 759 25.63 -10.37 7.21
CA GLY A 759 25.90 -9.04 7.76
C GLY A 759 26.98 -8.26 7.01
N ILE A 760 28.05 -8.93 6.57
CA ILE A 760 29.09 -8.34 5.72
C ILE A 760 28.49 -7.92 4.38
N SER A 761 27.70 -8.80 3.72
CA SER A 761 27.03 -8.45 2.46
C SER A 761 26.13 -7.22 2.62
N LYS A 762 25.32 -7.16 3.68
CA LYS A 762 24.50 -5.98 3.99
C LYS A 762 25.33 -4.72 4.23
N SER A 763 26.46 -4.84 4.92
CA SER A 763 27.38 -3.71 5.15
C SER A 763 27.95 -3.16 3.84
N ILE A 764 28.31 -4.06 2.90
CA ILE A 764 28.80 -3.68 1.57
C ILE A 764 27.68 -3.03 0.75
N GLU A 765 26.47 -3.59 0.73
CA GLU A 765 25.33 -3.00 0.04
C GLU A 765 24.99 -1.60 0.55
N ALA A 766 24.99 -1.41 1.87
CA ALA A 766 24.74 -0.13 2.50
C ALA A 766 25.79 0.92 2.09
N ALA A 767 27.05 0.52 1.90
CA ALA A 767 28.11 1.42 1.44
C ALA A 767 27.91 1.92 0.00
N PHE A 768 27.23 1.15 -0.86
CA PHE A 768 26.92 1.57 -2.24
C PHE A 768 25.62 2.39 -2.34
N ARG A 769 24.69 2.22 -1.40
CA ARG A 769 23.36 2.84 -1.37
C ARG A 769 23.35 4.17 -0.61
N THR A 770 23.90 5.21 -1.23
CA THR A 770 24.14 6.50 -0.55
C THR A 770 23.28 7.66 -1.03
N LYS A 771 22.53 7.54 -2.12
CA LYS A 771 21.83 8.67 -2.74
C LYS A 771 20.66 9.14 -1.87
N THR A 772 19.80 8.20 -1.49
CA THR A 772 18.57 8.45 -0.75
C THR A 772 18.84 8.91 0.68
N PRO A 773 19.74 8.26 1.45
CA PRO A 773 20.14 8.78 2.76
C PRO A 773 20.68 10.21 2.71
N LYS A 774 21.50 10.56 1.70
CA LYS A 774 22.00 11.92 1.51
C LYS A 774 20.88 12.92 1.20
N ALA A 775 19.92 12.53 0.37
CA ALA A 775 18.76 13.37 0.06
C ALA A 775 17.91 13.65 1.31
N ILE A 776 17.68 12.63 2.15
CA ILE A 776 16.96 12.78 3.42
C ILE A 776 17.73 13.71 4.38
N VAL A 777 19.04 13.51 4.53
CA VAL A 777 19.90 14.39 5.36
C VAL A 777 19.79 15.84 4.89
N SER A 778 19.93 16.07 3.58
CA SER A 778 19.80 17.42 3.00
C SER A 778 18.43 18.03 3.26
N ALA A 779 17.34 17.28 3.04
CA ALA A 779 15.99 17.77 3.27
C ALA A 779 15.74 18.11 4.74
N ARG A 780 16.16 17.25 5.69
CA ARG A 780 16.02 17.49 7.13
C ARG A 780 16.80 18.70 7.61
N LEU A 781 17.99 18.96 7.05
CA LEU A 781 18.78 20.15 7.38
C LEU A 781 18.13 21.43 6.85
N ARG A 782 17.65 21.44 5.60
CA ARG A 782 16.94 22.59 5.01
C ARG A 782 15.67 22.92 5.79
N GLU A 783 14.91 21.91 6.18
CA GLU A 783 13.73 22.08 7.00
C GLU A 783 14.08 22.53 8.43
N GLY A 784 15.14 22.01 9.04
CA GLY A 784 15.61 22.48 10.34
C GLY A 784 15.93 23.97 10.37
N TYR A 785 16.56 24.48 9.32
CA TYR A 785 16.83 25.91 9.13
C TYR A 785 15.53 26.72 9.03
N ALA A 786 14.60 26.33 8.15
CA ALA A 786 13.32 27.00 7.98
C ALA A 786 12.48 27.00 9.27
N LEU A 787 12.43 25.88 9.98
CA LEU A 787 11.71 25.76 11.24
C LEU A 787 12.23 26.74 12.30
N THR A 788 13.56 26.92 12.41
CA THR A 788 14.11 27.88 13.38
C THR A 788 13.79 29.34 13.05
N GLU A 789 13.59 29.68 11.77
CA GLU A 789 13.11 31.01 11.37
C GLU A 789 11.61 31.16 11.66
N MET A 790 10.81 30.14 11.35
CA MET A 790 9.35 30.14 11.56
C MET A 790 8.95 30.13 13.04
N MET A 791 9.71 29.45 13.90
CA MET A 791 9.41 29.39 15.34
C MET A 791 9.57 30.75 16.04
N GLN A 792 10.24 31.74 15.42
CA GLN A 792 10.47 33.07 16.00
C GLN A 792 11.03 33.05 17.44
N LEU A 793 11.82 32.02 17.79
CA LEU A 793 12.39 31.86 19.12
C LEU A 793 13.23 33.09 19.49
N SER A 794 12.95 33.66 20.66
CA SER A 794 13.76 34.69 21.28
C SER A 794 15.17 34.19 21.56
N GLN A 795 16.11 35.12 21.71
CA GLN A 795 17.49 34.78 22.05
C GLN A 795 17.56 33.98 23.36
N ALA A 796 16.73 34.31 24.35
CA ALA A 796 16.66 33.60 25.63
C ALA A 796 16.18 32.15 25.47
N GLU A 797 15.19 31.89 24.62
CA GLU A 797 14.71 30.52 24.35
C GLU A 797 15.77 29.69 23.60
N ARG A 798 16.52 30.31 22.68
CA ARG A 798 17.65 29.64 22.01
C ARG A 798 18.77 29.30 23.00
N ASP A 799 19.07 30.22 23.92
CA ASP A 799 20.05 30.00 24.99
C ASP A 799 19.59 28.87 25.95
N GLU A 800 18.29 28.79 26.25
CA GLU A 800 17.71 27.71 27.05
C GLU A 800 17.87 26.34 26.38
N VAL A 801 17.63 26.23 25.08
CA VAL A 801 17.86 24.99 24.30
C VAL A 801 19.32 24.52 24.45
N VAL A 802 20.27 25.45 24.34
CA VAL A 802 21.71 25.15 24.51
C VAL A 802 22.01 24.72 25.95
N GLN A 803 21.45 25.40 26.94
CA GLN A 803 21.63 25.08 28.35
C GLN A 803 21.09 23.69 28.71
N VAL A 804 19.87 23.36 28.24
CA VAL A 804 19.27 22.04 28.43
C VAL A 804 20.14 20.95 27.79
N PHE A 805 20.65 21.19 26.58
CA PHE A 805 21.57 20.28 25.92
C PHE A 805 22.85 20.05 26.74
N ASP A 806 23.49 21.11 27.24
CA ASP A 806 24.71 21.00 28.05
C ASP A 806 24.48 20.27 29.38
N VAL A 807 23.34 20.52 30.05
CA VAL A 807 22.94 19.81 31.27
C VAL A 807 22.77 18.33 30.97
N LEU A 808 22.01 17.97 29.93
CA LEU A 808 21.86 16.58 29.52
C LEU A 808 23.22 15.95 29.21
N LEU A 809 24.10 16.63 28.48
CA LEU A 809 25.43 16.14 28.15
C LEU A 809 26.30 15.91 29.39
N SER A 810 26.30 16.83 30.36
CA SER A 810 27.04 16.69 31.61
C SER A 810 26.57 15.50 32.46
N SER A 811 25.25 15.27 32.49
CA SER A 811 24.65 14.09 33.17
C SER A 811 25.06 12.77 32.51
N MET A 812 25.53 12.82 31.26
CA MET A 812 26.02 11.66 30.52
C MET A 812 27.49 11.32 30.81
N SER A 813 28.27 12.29 31.26
CA SER A 813 29.70 12.12 31.58
C SER A 813 29.94 11.54 32.98
N THR A 814 28.93 11.56 33.84
CA THR A 814 28.85 10.82 35.12
C THR A 814 28.19 9.47 34.92
#